data_AF-A0A3E5E797-F1
#
_entry.id   AF-A0A3E5E797-F1
#
_cell.length_a   1.000
_cell.length_b   1.000
_cell.length_c   1.000
_cell.angle_alpha   90.00
_cell.angle_beta   90.00
_cell.angle_gamma   90.00
#
_symmetry.space_group_name_H-M   'P 1'
#
loop_
_entity.id
_entity.type
_entity.pdbx_description
1 polymer ?
#
loop_
_entity_poly.entity_id
_entity_poly.type
_entity_poly.pdbx_seq_one_letter_code
_entity_poly.pdbx_strand_id
1 'polypeptide(L)'
;MKAMNFKLATISFAALLLASCSDSNNILENGGTTPIKTVVGSAVTSTTDAQELASRITNYKVTSETSKARTRAYTRVANNTTRPADAIDIREVIKLNSNQLEGGKNYYVPEGITIENGFNCSQWKNNNVPANIYVEGTFKLNNSWGQGNIIVLKKGTLYASNTNEPFKDQNSIENHGTIIYDANQSQAIIKQYVYNEGNMDLKDKDVKLTNNGNLAVTGNFEAKNLEVGSNCKFVSSCSANITGKAYFTNNCEVQFMYLKAGNITEDSGAKLYISPNSMMICDGRWINYNHGQGYLTLEEKGTAYIQTKEIEFNLPDNLKHKNNKGEVDEITCDMFRTPGNGANIVVNVVGDMFEQGVSSPLNKDIVKWNKNGNVILADDDEAKKLTIPATDCNNGGYNTEDPKPDKPTTDLIISVDYDHTHNISATGIMDLDGYLYMSYHTNQEQKDNKDNSHGGCVEVLTPVENNKIRLLQYLYDSQRVIDFNHILAVELNNGEKKIFLPGNYKGKGAILSYMTINEDHMLATESKEITTSDVDKDGNPIVKIVEPLQYTQLHPATEEYKGKKYDENCVVYNKKKNHLIVATTEGYVVYDANTMNEVDKIERPGKVKHVAIGNGKIVGLYLNDKNHSSDDEVGATIEVINRDDEDFENSTKFKTTVGIKPNDGKNVVSVRDNLIYVCQSGLGLYVYNMKGEEQWHWQMPKAWNDKKNVYKALCNGCDVDDKYVYLAYGSYGLVVLDKNTHEVVAHRVASKSANYVKVRDNYIYVAYGRDRLQVYNLSTGAHTETNYQKK
;
A
#
# COMPACT_ATOMS: atom_id res chain seq x y z
N MET A 1 51.27 -9.04 -46.80
CA MET A 1 51.28 -8.00 -45.75
C MET A 1 50.86 -6.71 -46.42
N LYS A 2 49.68 -6.19 -46.04
CA LYS A 2 48.96 -5.13 -46.73
C LYS A 2 49.38 -3.75 -46.21
N ALA A 3 49.72 -2.87 -47.13
CA ALA A 3 49.63 -1.42 -46.95
C ALA A 3 48.18 -0.98 -47.09
N MET A 4 47.76 0.01 -46.32
CA MET A 4 46.51 0.75 -46.56
C MET A 4 46.70 2.23 -46.20
N ASN A 5 46.52 3.06 -47.23
CA ASN A 5 46.35 4.50 -47.20
C ASN A 5 45.08 4.90 -46.43
N PHE A 6 45.08 6.09 -45.81
CA PHE A 6 43.89 6.96 -45.82
C PHE A 6 44.26 8.45 -45.98
N LYS A 7 43.37 9.11 -46.73
CA LYS A 7 43.48 10.44 -47.34
C LYS A 7 43.20 11.61 -46.37
N LEU A 8 43.79 12.73 -46.74
CA LEU A 8 43.49 14.12 -46.35
C LEU A 8 42.01 14.51 -46.54
N ALA A 9 41.48 15.34 -45.63
CA ALA A 9 40.54 16.43 -45.95
C ALA A 9 40.60 17.54 -44.88
N THR A 10 40.92 18.74 -45.36
CA THR A 10 41.09 20.06 -44.74
C THR A 10 39.78 20.77 -44.32
N ILE A 11 39.93 21.93 -43.66
CA ILE A 11 39.06 23.15 -43.56
C ILE A 11 38.69 23.44 -42.09
N SER A 12 38.85 24.63 -41.49
CA SER A 12 39.54 25.89 -41.77
C SER A 12 39.57 26.67 -40.46
N PHE A 13 40.63 27.44 -40.24
CA PHE A 13 40.81 28.35 -39.12
C PHE A 13 40.63 29.79 -39.65
N ALA A 14 39.71 30.57 -39.07
CA ALA A 14 39.63 32.04 -39.05
C ALA A 14 38.34 32.41 -38.27
N ALA A 15 38.26 33.39 -37.38
CA ALA A 15 39.08 34.57 -37.18
C ALA A 15 39.05 35.03 -35.71
N LEU A 16 40.16 35.66 -35.31
CA LEU A 16 40.31 36.55 -34.15
C LEU A 16 39.29 37.70 -34.16
N LEU A 17 38.93 38.17 -32.96
CA LEU A 17 38.85 39.59 -32.64
C LEU A 17 39.35 39.82 -31.20
N LEU A 18 40.36 40.68 -31.06
CA LEU A 18 40.98 41.14 -29.82
C LEU A 18 40.61 42.61 -29.56
N ALA A 19 40.61 42.95 -28.26
CA ALA A 19 40.79 44.28 -27.63
C ALA A 19 39.60 45.27 -27.72
N SER A 20 39.36 46.19 -26.76
CA SER A 20 40.25 46.83 -25.77
C SER A 20 39.52 47.59 -24.62
N CYS A 21 40.18 47.66 -23.45
CA CYS A 21 40.35 48.80 -22.49
C CYS A 21 39.11 49.41 -21.77
N SER A 22 39.17 49.80 -20.48
CA SER A 22 40.15 50.74 -19.87
C SER A 22 40.22 50.68 -18.33
N ASP A 23 41.44 50.90 -17.80
CA ASP A 23 41.85 51.09 -16.38
C ASP A 23 41.56 52.48 -15.81
N SER A 24 41.58 52.60 -14.46
CA SER A 24 42.33 53.60 -13.62
C SER A 24 41.78 53.59 -12.17
N ASN A 25 42.51 53.82 -11.05
CA ASN A 25 43.92 54.01 -10.70
C ASN A 25 44.08 53.88 -9.16
N ASN A 26 45.03 53.04 -8.71
CA ASN A 26 46.11 53.22 -7.72
C ASN A 26 46.15 54.28 -6.57
N ILE A 27 46.64 53.79 -5.39
CA ILE A 27 47.70 54.34 -4.46
C ILE A 27 47.35 54.90 -3.04
N LEU A 28 47.87 54.16 -2.03
CA LEU A 28 48.56 54.44 -0.73
C LEU A 28 47.97 55.18 0.51
N GLU A 29 48.19 54.48 1.65
CA GLU A 29 48.69 54.89 2.99
C GLU A 29 47.81 55.44 4.15
N ASN A 30 47.87 54.65 5.25
CA ASN A 30 47.86 54.94 6.69
C ASN A 30 46.67 55.63 7.40
N GLY A 31 46.07 54.89 8.34
CA GLY A 31 45.53 55.44 9.60
C GLY A 31 44.24 54.82 10.14
N GLY A 32 44.36 53.87 11.09
CA GLY A 32 43.47 53.78 12.26
C GLY A 32 42.11 53.05 12.19
N THR A 33 41.98 52.05 13.07
CA THR A 33 40.76 51.48 13.72
C THR A 33 39.90 50.43 12.98
N THR A 34 39.87 49.23 13.57
CA THR A 34 39.12 47.96 13.35
C THR A 34 37.60 48.06 13.10
N PRO A 35 36.86 46.98 12.74
CA PRO A 35 37.23 45.63 12.23
C PRO A 35 36.39 45.18 11.00
N ILE A 36 37.00 44.61 9.95
CA ILE A 36 36.26 43.76 8.99
C ILE A 36 37.18 42.60 8.61
N LYS A 37 36.88 41.40 9.12
CA LYS A 37 37.34 40.17 8.47
C LYS A 37 36.53 40.06 7.18
N THR A 38 37.08 40.58 6.10
CA THR A 38 36.60 40.31 4.76
C THR A 38 36.84 38.81 4.53
N VAL A 39 35.80 38.00 4.71
CA VAL A 39 35.79 36.64 4.17
C VAL A 39 35.73 36.83 2.66
N VAL A 40 36.88 36.68 2.02
CA VAL A 40 36.95 36.54 0.56
C VAL A 40 36.34 35.19 0.26
N GLY A 41 35.04 35.17 -0.07
CA GLY A 41 34.39 34.00 -0.62
C GLY A 41 35.10 33.61 -1.89
N SER A 42 35.96 32.59 -1.83
CA SER A 42 36.37 31.87 -3.03
C SER A 42 35.10 31.28 -3.63
N ALA A 43 34.72 31.74 -4.82
CA ALA A 43 33.63 31.13 -5.57
C ALA A 43 33.84 29.61 -5.58
N VAL A 44 32.90 28.86 -4.99
CA VAL A 44 32.84 27.42 -5.17
C VAL A 44 32.63 27.24 -6.66
N THR A 45 33.68 26.80 -7.36
CA THR A 45 33.58 26.47 -8.77
C THR A 45 32.65 25.26 -8.82
N SER A 46 31.48 25.38 -9.45
CA SER A 46 30.71 24.22 -9.85
C SER A 46 31.62 23.37 -10.75
N THR A 47 32.19 22.29 -10.22
CA THR A 47 33.21 21.49 -10.92
C THR A 47 32.61 20.51 -11.95
N THR A 48 31.38 20.72 -12.43
CA THR A 48 30.79 19.80 -13.41
C THR A 48 29.80 20.50 -14.33
N ASP A 49 29.89 20.17 -15.61
CA ASP A 49 28.93 20.54 -16.64
C ASP A 49 27.54 19.97 -16.27
N ALA A 50 26.57 20.85 -16.03
CA ALA A 50 25.20 20.47 -15.68
C ALA A 50 24.54 19.58 -16.75
N GLN A 51 24.97 19.67 -18.02
CA GLN A 51 24.50 18.78 -19.09
C GLN A 51 25.04 17.34 -18.93
N GLU A 52 26.27 17.20 -18.43
CA GLU A 52 26.87 15.89 -18.16
C GLU A 52 26.12 15.17 -17.02
N LEU A 53 25.61 15.90 -16.02
CA LEU A 53 24.75 15.35 -14.97
C LEU A 53 23.33 15.05 -15.44
N ALA A 54 22.75 15.92 -16.25
CA ALA A 54 21.42 15.73 -16.87
C ALA A 54 21.33 14.40 -17.62
N SER A 55 22.38 14.06 -18.38
CA SER A 55 22.45 12.85 -19.20
C SER A 55 22.43 11.54 -18.39
N ARG A 56 22.68 11.61 -17.07
CA ARG A 56 22.83 10.44 -16.17
C ARG A 56 21.55 10.07 -15.45
N ILE A 57 20.57 10.97 -15.46
CA ILE A 57 19.29 10.80 -14.80
C ILE A 57 18.30 10.27 -15.83
N THR A 58 17.85 9.04 -15.61
CA THR A 58 16.79 8.49 -16.45
C THR A 58 15.43 8.89 -15.89
N ASN A 59 14.64 9.63 -16.69
CA ASN A 59 13.29 10.06 -16.33
C ASN A 59 12.26 9.06 -16.86
N TYR A 60 11.39 8.60 -15.98
CA TYR A 60 10.27 7.75 -16.33
C TYR A 60 8.97 8.42 -15.89
N LYS A 61 8.15 8.82 -16.87
CA LYS A 61 6.78 9.26 -16.62
C LYS A 61 5.87 8.04 -16.64
N VAL A 62 5.18 7.80 -15.53
CA VAL A 62 4.28 6.65 -15.41
C VAL A 62 2.93 7.00 -16.04
N THR A 63 2.57 6.30 -17.13
CA THR A 63 1.24 6.34 -17.74
C THR A 63 0.46 5.09 -17.34
N SER A 64 -0.16 5.07 -16.16
CA SER A 64 -1.08 3.99 -15.78
C SER A 64 -2.42 4.56 -15.33
N GLU A 65 -3.45 4.28 -16.12
CA GLU A 65 -4.85 4.30 -15.69
C GLU A 65 -5.22 2.89 -15.21
N THR A 66 -5.40 2.68 -13.91
CA THR A 66 -5.90 1.40 -13.39
C THR A 66 -7.40 1.48 -13.11
N SER A 67 -8.10 0.58 -13.79
CA SER A 67 -9.54 0.41 -13.90
C SER A 67 -10.28 0.25 -12.57
N LYS A 68 -11.48 0.81 -12.50
CA LYS A 68 -12.42 0.79 -11.35
C LYS A 68 -12.92 -0.63 -11.05
N ALA A 69 -12.67 -1.16 -9.84
CA ALA A 69 -13.38 -2.33 -9.34
C ALA A 69 -14.82 -1.94 -8.97
N ARG A 70 -15.81 -2.60 -9.57
CA ARG A 70 -17.24 -2.43 -9.25
C ARG A 70 -17.63 -3.51 -8.25
N THR A 71 -18.07 -3.12 -7.05
CA THR A 71 -18.86 -3.97 -6.14
C THR A 71 -20.15 -4.38 -6.86
N ARG A 72 -20.35 -5.68 -7.09
CA ARG A 72 -21.60 -6.22 -7.65
C ARG A 72 -22.17 -7.23 -6.66
N ALA A 73 -22.97 -6.76 -5.71
CA ALA A 73 -23.92 -7.64 -5.01
C ALA A 73 -24.91 -8.15 -6.07
N TYR A 74 -24.83 -9.42 -6.45
CA TYR A 74 -25.79 -10.04 -7.35
C TYR A 74 -26.98 -10.53 -6.53
N THR A 75 -27.86 -9.61 -6.16
CA THR A 75 -29.19 -9.94 -5.64
C THR A 75 -30.21 -9.45 -6.66
N ARG A 76 -30.64 -10.34 -7.56
CA ARG A 76 -31.86 -10.10 -8.33
C ARG A 76 -33.02 -10.24 -7.35
N VAL A 77 -33.70 -9.14 -7.09
CA VAL A 77 -34.92 -9.07 -6.29
C VAL A 77 -35.98 -9.96 -6.94
N ALA A 78 -36.65 -10.79 -6.14
CA ALA A 78 -37.80 -11.60 -6.54
C ALA A 78 -38.81 -10.72 -7.28
N ASN A 79 -39.21 -11.11 -8.49
CA ASN A 79 -39.92 -10.18 -9.38
C ASN A 79 -41.41 -10.47 -9.53
N ASN A 80 -41.94 -11.62 -9.08
CA ASN A 80 -43.39 -11.84 -9.09
C ASN A 80 -43.84 -12.95 -8.10
N THR A 81 -44.44 -12.57 -6.97
CA THR A 81 -45.08 -13.51 -6.04
C THR A 81 -46.54 -13.82 -6.37
N THR A 82 -47.04 -13.34 -7.50
CA THR A 82 -48.44 -13.50 -7.95
C THR A 82 -48.50 -13.74 -9.45
N ARG A 83 -49.50 -14.50 -9.92
CA ARG A 83 -49.72 -14.69 -11.36
C ARG A 83 -50.37 -13.45 -12.02
N PRO A 84 -50.14 -13.21 -13.32
CA PRO A 84 -50.92 -12.27 -14.13
C PRO A 84 -52.40 -12.68 -14.21
N ALA A 85 -53.30 -11.68 -14.25
CA ALA A 85 -54.74 -11.91 -14.31
C ALA A 85 -55.20 -12.57 -15.63
N ASP A 86 -54.43 -12.38 -16.70
CA ASP A 86 -54.66 -12.93 -18.04
C ASP A 86 -53.94 -14.27 -18.28
N ALA A 87 -53.33 -14.86 -17.24
CA ALA A 87 -52.67 -16.15 -17.36
C ALA A 87 -53.69 -17.25 -17.73
N ILE A 88 -53.32 -18.10 -18.68
CA ILE A 88 -54.16 -19.16 -19.22
C ILE A 88 -54.10 -20.38 -18.28
N ASP A 89 -55.26 -20.93 -17.91
CA ASP A 89 -55.29 -22.20 -17.16
C ASP A 89 -54.66 -23.29 -18.03
N ILE A 90 -53.58 -23.91 -17.56
CA ILE A 90 -52.81 -24.88 -18.34
C ILE A 90 -53.65 -26.08 -18.77
N ARG A 91 -54.77 -26.37 -18.07
CA ARG A 91 -55.72 -27.43 -18.45
C ARG A 91 -56.41 -27.16 -19.79
N GLU A 92 -56.54 -25.89 -20.20
CA GLU A 92 -57.10 -25.56 -21.52
C GLU A 92 -56.18 -26.02 -22.66
N VAL A 93 -54.86 -26.02 -22.45
CA VAL A 93 -53.90 -26.58 -23.42
C VAL A 93 -54.04 -28.10 -23.50
N ILE A 94 -54.21 -28.75 -22.35
CA ILE A 94 -54.38 -30.22 -22.25
C ILE A 94 -55.68 -30.66 -22.93
N LYS A 95 -56.79 -29.93 -22.73
CA LYS A 95 -58.10 -30.22 -23.37
C LYS A 95 -58.03 -30.21 -24.90
N LEU A 96 -57.09 -29.46 -25.47
CA LEU A 96 -56.84 -29.40 -26.91
C LEU A 96 -55.93 -30.54 -27.41
N ASN A 97 -55.61 -31.53 -26.57
CA ASN A 97 -54.64 -32.60 -26.86
C ASN A 97 -53.27 -32.05 -27.32
N SER A 98 -52.88 -30.88 -26.80
CA SER A 98 -51.62 -30.22 -27.11
C SER A 98 -50.67 -30.29 -25.90
N ASN A 99 -49.37 -30.36 -26.18
CA ASN A 99 -48.29 -30.15 -25.21
C ASN A 99 -47.52 -28.85 -25.48
N GLN A 100 -47.95 -28.04 -26.44
CA GLN A 100 -47.24 -26.84 -26.87
C GLN A 100 -47.69 -25.62 -26.06
N LEU A 101 -46.74 -24.96 -25.39
CA LEU A 101 -46.92 -23.63 -24.80
C LEU A 101 -46.35 -22.58 -25.74
N GLU A 102 -47.11 -21.52 -25.98
CA GLU A 102 -46.68 -20.40 -26.82
C GLU A 102 -45.67 -19.51 -26.06
N GLY A 103 -44.51 -19.28 -26.67
CA GLY A 103 -43.49 -18.38 -26.12
C GLY A 103 -44.04 -16.96 -25.88
N GLY A 104 -43.68 -16.37 -24.73
CA GLY A 104 -44.17 -15.05 -24.29
C GLY A 104 -45.56 -15.03 -23.66
N LYS A 105 -46.27 -16.18 -23.60
CA LYS A 105 -47.56 -16.28 -22.89
C LYS A 105 -47.37 -16.75 -21.45
N ASN A 106 -48.35 -16.39 -20.61
CA ASN A 106 -48.44 -16.79 -19.22
C ASN A 106 -49.48 -17.91 -19.07
N TYR A 107 -49.08 -19.00 -18.41
CA TYR A 107 -49.92 -20.14 -18.06
C TYR A 107 -49.89 -20.34 -16.55
N TYR A 108 -50.90 -21.00 -15.97
CA TYR A 108 -50.86 -21.35 -14.55
C TYR A 108 -51.42 -22.74 -14.25
N VAL A 109 -50.91 -23.33 -13.17
CA VAL A 109 -51.43 -24.55 -12.54
C VAL A 109 -52.32 -24.10 -11.38
N PRO A 110 -53.65 -24.31 -11.44
CA PRO A 110 -54.57 -23.83 -10.40
C PRO A 110 -54.33 -24.46 -9.02
N GLU A 111 -54.64 -23.73 -7.95
CA GLU A 111 -54.62 -24.25 -6.57
C GLU A 111 -55.45 -25.55 -6.46
N GLY A 112 -54.91 -26.55 -5.74
CA GLY A 112 -55.55 -27.87 -5.56
C GLY A 112 -55.47 -28.82 -6.77
N ILE A 113 -54.92 -28.38 -7.91
CA ILE A 113 -54.76 -29.21 -9.12
C ILE A 113 -53.34 -29.76 -9.22
N THR A 114 -53.22 -31.03 -9.63
CA THR A 114 -51.95 -31.65 -10.00
C THR A 114 -51.85 -31.80 -11.52
N ILE A 115 -50.73 -31.36 -12.09
CA ILE A 115 -50.41 -31.52 -13.51
C ILE A 115 -49.16 -32.37 -13.63
N GLU A 116 -49.23 -33.43 -14.43
CA GLU A 116 -48.12 -34.38 -14.66
C GLU A 116 -47.69 -34.47 -16.12
N ASN A 117 -48.41 -33.78 -17.01
CA ASN A 117 -48.13 -33.71 -18.43
C ASN A 117 -46.79 -33.00 -18.69
N GLY A 118 -46.03 -33.49 -19.66
CA GLY A 118 -44.87 -32.77 -20.18
C GLY A 118 -45.27 -31.70 -21.17
N PHE A 119 -44.56 -30.58 -21.17
CA PHE A 119 -44.83 -29.43 -22.04
C PHE A 119 -43.61 -29.01 -22.86
N ASN A 120 -43.85 -28.64 -24.10
CA ASN A 120 -42.90 -27.94 -24.95
C ASN A 120 -43.03 -26.43 -24.71
N CYS A 121 -42.05 -25.85 -24.01
CA CYS A 121 -42.04 -24.43 -23.60
C CYS A 121 -41.57 -23.50 -24.73
N SER A 122 -41.96 -23.82 -25.98
CA SER A 122 -41.23 -23.52 -27.21
C SER A 122 -40.62 -22.13 -27.38
N GLN A 123 -39.29 -22.12 -27.47
CA GLN A 123 -38.48 -21.09 -28.15
C GLN A 123 -38.62 -21.11 -29.69
N TRP A 124 -39.17 -22.19 -30.28
CA TRP A 124 -38.96 -22.51 -31.71
C TRP A 124 -39.90 -21.82 -32.71
N LYS A 125 -40.92 -21.08 -32.26
CA LYS A 125 -41.83 -20.34 -33.17
C LYS A 125 -41.71 -18.81 -33.09
N ASN A 126 -41.31 -18.24 -31.95
CA ASN A 126 -41.31 -16.78 -31.72
C ASN A 126 -40.02 -16.34 -31.02
N ASN A 127 -39.10 -15.68 -31.76
CA ASN A 127 -38.01 -14.80 -31.30
C ASN A 127 -37.40 -15.02 -29.90
N ASN A 128 -36.97 -16.23 -29.54
CA ASN A 128 -36.24 -16.53 -28.29
C ASN A 128 -36.97 -16.19 -26.96
N VAL A 129 -38.30 -16.05 -26.93
CA VAL A 129 -39.04 -15.72 -25.68
C VAL A 129 -39.65 -16.97 -25.03
N PRO A 130 -39.30 -17.33 -23.78
CA PRO A 130 -39.87 -18.49 -23.10
C PRO A 130 -41.33 -18.30 -22.71
N ALA A 131 -42.08 -19.40 -22.58
CA ALA A 131 -43.39 -19.40 -21.90
C ALA A 131 -43.22 -19.35 -20.37
N ASN A 132 -44.14 -18.71 -19.66
CA ASN A 132 -44.14 -18.64 -18.20
C ASN A 132 -45.22 -19.56 -17.61
N ILE A 133 -44.86 -20.38 -16.62
CA ILE A 133 -45.78 -21.29 -15.92
C ILE A 133 -45.80 -20.91 -14.43
N TYR A 134 -46.91 -20.35 -13.97
CA TYR A 134 -47.14 -19.99 -12.57
C TYR A 134 -47.79 -21.17 -11.82
N VAL A 135 -47.13 -21.71 -10.81
CA VAL A 135 -47.59 -22.90 -10.09
C VAL A 135 -48.25 -22.49 -8.78
N GLU A 136 -49.59 -22.55 -8.70
CA GLU A 136 -50.35 -22.41 -7.45
C GLU A 136 -50.77 -23.76 -6.85
N GLY A 137 -50.98 -24.76 -7.70
CA GLY A 137 -51.21 -26.16 -7.32
C GLY A 137 -49.94 -26.98 -7.27
N THR A 138 -49.97 -28.17 -7.87
CA THR A 138 -48.81 -29.08 -7.96
C THR A 138 -48.42 -29.32 -9.42
N PHE A 139 -47.17 -29.07 -9.76
CA PHE A 139 -46.61 -29.41 -11.07
C PHE A 139 -45.54 -30.48 -10.92
N LYS A 140 -45.75 -31.64 -11.56
CA LYS A 140 -44.73 -32.71 -11.64
C LYS A 140 -43.98 -32.60 -12.95
N LEU A 141 -42.74 -32.16 -12.88
CA LEU A 141 -41.89 -31.95 -14.06
C LEU A 141 -41.31 -33.29 -14.55
N ASN A 142 -42.18 -34.12 -15.12
CA ASN A 142 -41.79 -35.43 -15.65
C ASN A 142 -40.99 -35.28 -16.95
N ASN A 143 -41.49 -34.47 -17.88
CA ASN A 143 -40.87 -34.17 -19.16
C ASN A 143 -41.01 -32.68 -19.50
N SER A 144 -40.03 -32.14 -20.21
CA SER A 144 -40.09 -30.81 -20.83
C SER A 144 -39.42 -30.89 -22.21
N TRP A 145 -39.73 -29.95 -23.09
CA TRP A 145 -39.01 -29.77 -24.35
C TRP A 145 -38.81 -28.26 -24.57
N GLY A 146 -37.56 -27.83 -24.74
CA GLY A 146 -37.22 -26.40 -24.83
C GLY A 146 -37.27 -25.66 -23.49
N GLN A 147 -36.82 -24.41 -23.49
CA GLN A 147 -36.61 -23.61 -22.28
C GLN A 147 -37.87 -22.80 -21.91
N GLY A 148 -38.44 -23.03 -20.73
CA GLY A 148 -39.50 -22.23 -20.12
C GLY A 148 -39.09 -21.55 -18.80
N ASN A 149 -39.96 -20.70 -18.28
CA ASN A 149 -39.85 -20.15 -16.92
C ASN A 149 -40.91 -20.80 -16.03
N ILE A 150 -40.51 -21.44 -14.94
CA ILE A 150 -41.41 -22.03 -13.95
C ILE A 150 -41.33 -21.17 -12.68
N ILE A 151 -42.44 -20.54 -12.33
CA ILE A 151 -42.58 -19.67 -11.16
C ILE A 151 -43.46 -20.41 -10.14
N VAL A 152 -42.86 -20.95 -9.09
CA VAL A 152 -43.58 -21.66 -8.03
C VAL A 152 -44.05 -20.65 -7.00
N LEU A 153 -45.36 -20.45 -6.88
CA LEU A 153 -45.93 -19.48 -5.95
C LEU A 153 -46.00 -20.05 -4.53
N LYS A 154 -46.25 -19.22 -3.51
CA LYS A 154 -46.15 -19.59 -2.08
C LYS A 154 -46.86 -20.87 -1.64
N LYS A 155 -48.00 -21.20 -2.27
CA LYS A 155 -48.76 -22.43 -2.03
C LYS A 155 -48.47 -23.56 -3.02
N GLY A 156 -47.74 -23.23 -4.08
CA GLY A 156 -47.41 -24.14 -5.16
C GLY A 156 -46.34 -25.15 -4.76
N THR A 157 -46.40 -26.31 -5.40
CA THR A 157 -45.40 -27.38 -5.26
C THR A 157 -44.88 -27.79 -6.63
N LEU A 158 -43.57 -27.81 -6.80
CA LEU A 158 -42.89 -28.37 -7.96
C LEU A 158 -42.22 -29.68 -7.57
N TYR A 159 -42.60 -30.79 -8.20
CA TYR A 159 -41.78 -32.00 -8.14
C TYR A 159 -40.74 -31.92 -9.25
N ALA A 160 -39.47 -31.85 -8.85
CA ALA A 160 -38.34 -31.91 -9.77
C ALA A 160 -38.33 -33.25 -10.51
N SER A 161 -37.75 -33.25 -11.71
CA SER A 161 -37.61 -34.46 -12.50
C SER A 161 -36.71 -35.49 -11.80
N ASN A 162 -37.04 -36.77 -11.92
CA ASN A 162 -36.28 -37.89 -11.35
C ASN A 162 -34.97 -38.22 -12.10
N THR A 163 -34.41 -37.25 -12.82
CA THR A 163 -33.14 -37.40 -13.53
C THR A 163 -32.06 -36.55 -12.88
N ASN A 164 -30.80 -36.74 -13.26
CA ASN A 164 -29.70 -35.92 -12.74
C ASN A 164 -29.85 -34.42 -13.04
N GLU A 165 -30.71 -34.03 -13.98
CA GLU A 165 -31.05 -32.64 -14.30
C GLU A 165 -32.46 -32.31 -13.77
N PRO A 166 -32.60 -31.87 -12.51
CA PRO A 166 -33.89 -31.78 -11.81
C PRO A 166 -34.90 -30.87 -12.50
N PHE A 167 -34.42 -29.93 -13.31
CA PHE A 167 -35.26 -28.91 -13.93
C PHE A 167 -35.43 -29.05 -15.43
N LYS A 168 -34.83 -30.07 -16.08
CA LYS A 168 -34.96 -30.45 -17.50
C LYS A 168 -34.79 -29.31 -18.53
N ASP A 169 -34.15 -29.59 -19.67
CA ASP A 169 -34.12 -28.67 -20.84
C ASP A 169 -33.83 -27.19 -20.52
N GLN A 170 -33.06 -26.93 -19.46
CA GLN A 170 -32.72 -25.61 -18.93
C GLN A 170 -33.93 -24.69 -18.58
N ASN A 171 -35.03 -25.24 -18.05
CA ASN A 171 -36.12 -24.40 -17.52
C ASN A 171 -35.64 -23.52 -16.35
N SER A 172 -35.81 -22.22 -16.47
CA SER A 172 -35.52 -21.26 -15.41
C SER A 172 -36.52 -21.41 -14.27
N ILE A 173 -36.04 -21.41 -13.03
CA ILE A 173 -36.87 -21.62 -11.84
C ILE A 173 -36.86 -20.38 -10.94
N GLU A 174 -38.03 -19.91 -10.55
CA GLU A 174 -38.24 -18.93 -9.48
C GLU A 174 -39.18 -19.55 -8.45
N ASN A 175 -38.63 -20.01 -7.32
CA ASN A 175 -39.37 -20.71 -6.29
C ASN A 175 -39.64 -19.84 -5.07
N HIS A 176 -40.93 -19.61 -4.80
CA HIS A 176 -41.49 -19.01 -3.58
C HIS A 176 -42.30 -20.02 -2.75
N GLY A 177 -42.49 -21.23 -3.27
CA GLY A 177 -43.23 -22.32 -2.64
C GLY A 177 -42.32 -23.48 -2.28
N THR A 178 -42.74 -24.70 -2.60
CA THR A 178 -41.98 -25.92 -2.28
C THR A 178 -41.45 -26.59 -3.55
N ILE A 179 -40.17 -26.97 -3.54
CA ILE A 179 -39.60 -27.92 -4.50
C ILE A 179 -39.37 -29.25 -3.79
N ILE A 180 -39.83 -30.34 -4.40
CA ILE A 180 -39.61 -31.70 -3.93
C ILE A 180 -38.67 -32.40 -4.92
N TYR A 181 -37.54 -32.90 -4.43
CA TYR A 181 -36.58 -33.67 -5.21
C TYR A 181 -36.82 -35.17 -5.03
N ASP A 182 -36.54 -35.96 -6.06
CA ASP A 182 -36.68 -37.41 -5.98
C ASP A 182 -35.65 -38.01 -4.99
N ALA A 183 -36.09 -38.93 -4.13
CA ALA A 183 -35.24 -39.57 -3.13
C ALA A 183 -34.13 -40.42 -3.78
N ASN A 184 -34.39 -41.01 -4.95
CA ASN A 184 -33.46 -41.87 -5.67
C ASN A 184 -32.45 -41.09 -6.53
N GLN A 185 -32.67 -39.78 -6.70
CA GLN A 185 -31.73 -38.92 -7.38
C GLN A 185 -30.50 -38.72 -6.49
N SER A 186 -29.33 -39.16 -6.96
CA SER A 186 -28.05 -39.00 -6.28
C SER A 186 -27.30 -37.73 -6.68
N GLN A 187 -27.70 -37.09 -7.80
CA GLN A 187 -27.04 -35.90 -8.33
C GLN A 187 -28.05 -34.84 -8.78
N ALA A 188 -27.74 -33.56 -8.56
CA ALA A 188 -28.49 -32.42 -9.07
C ALA A 188 -27.57 -31.51 -9.91
N ILE A 189 -27.69 -31.62 -11.24
CA ILE A 189 -26.94 -30.83 -12.22
C ILE A 189 -27.79 -29.62 -12.63
N ILE A 190 -27.32 -28.42 -12.32
CA ILE A 190 -27.98 -27.15 -12.59
C ILE A 190 -27.23 -26.44 -13.72
N LYS A 191 -27.91 -26.18 -14.83
CA LYS A 191 -27.37 -25.58 -16.07
C LYS A 191 -28.05 -24.28 -16.47
N GLN A 192 -28.83 -23.72 -15.57
CA GLN A 192 -29.75 -22.61 -15.82
C GLN A 192 -29.95 -21.80 -14.55
N TYR A 193 -30.81 -20.78 -14.61
CA TYR A 193 -31.15 -19.97 -13.46
C TYR A 193 -32.12 -20.70 -12.52
N VAL A 194 -31.81 -20.68 -11.23
CA VAL A 194 -32.65 -21.19 -10.14
C VAL A 194 -32.58 -20.21 -8.97
N TYR A 195 -33.72 -19.64 -8.61
CA TYR A 195 -33.90 -18.92 -7.36
C TYR A 195 -34.77 -19.75 -6.43
N ASN A 196 -34.31 -19.96 -5.20
CA ASN A 196 -35.03 -20.68 -4.16
C ASN A 196 -35.19 -19.80 -2.92
N GLU A 197 -36.41 -19.34 -2.67
CA GLU A 197 -36.76 -18.70 -1.40
C GLU A 197 -36.84 -19.76 -0.29
N GLY A 198 -36.10 -19.54 0.79
CA GLY A 198 -36.03 -20.46 1.93
C GLY A 198 -35.01 -21.58 1.73
N ASN A 199 -35.19 -22.66 2.48
CA ASN A 199 -34.24 -23.77 2.55
C ASN A 199 -34.25 -24.61 1.27
N MET A 200 -33.11 -25.22 0.96
CA MET A 200 -32.92 -26.17 -0.14
C MET A 200 -32.15 -27.38 0.39
N ASP A 201 -32.89 -28.46 0.71
CA ASP A 201 -32.32 -29.71 1.23
C ASP A 201 -31.93 -30.64 0.06
N LEU A 202 -30.62 -30.75 -0.18
CA LEU A 202 -30.01 -31.70 -1.11
C LEU A 202 -28.90 -32.49 -0.39
N LYS A 203 -28.98 -32.66 0.94
CA LYS A 203 -27.88 -33.17 1.77
C LYS A 203 -27.32 -34.54 1.38
N ASP A 204 -28.14 -35.37 0.72
CA ASP A 204 -27.77 -36.70 0.24
C ASP A 204 -27.34 -36.72 -1.24
N LYS A 205 -27.21 -35.55 -1.88
CA LYS A 205 -26.98 -35.40 -3.32
C LYS A 205 -25.67 -34.66 -3.63
N ASP A 206 -25.04 -35.06 -4.72
CA ASP A 206 -23.94 -34.30 -5.34
C ASP A 206 -24.53 -33.19 -6.22
N VAL A 207 -24.28 -31.93 -5.87
CA VAL A 207 -24.79 -30.77 -6.60
C VAL A 207 -23.70 -30.22 -7.52
N LYS A 208 -24.03 -30.02 -8.79
CA LYS A 208 -23.09 -29.47 -9.78
C LYS A 208 -23.71 -28.34 -10.58
N LEU A 209 -23.08 -27.18 -10.58
CA LEU A 209 -23.40 -26.06 -11.46
C LEU A 209 -22.43 -26.03 -12.65
N THR A 210 -22.99 -26.01 -13.86
CA THR A 210 -22.20 -25.96 -15.12
C THR A 210 -22.93 -25.15 -16.19
N ASN A 211 -22.27 -24.86 -17.32
CA ASN A 211 -22.87 -24.18 -18.49
C ASN A 211 -23.50 -22.81 -18.17
N ASN A 212 -22.83 -21.97 -17.38
CA ASN A 212 -23.33 -20.65 -16.94
C ASN A 212 -24.64 -20.73 -16.13
N GLY A 213 -24.87 -21.83 -15.42
CA GLY A 213 -25.96 -21.96 -14.45
C GLY A 213 -25.80 -20.99 -13.27
N ASN A 214 -26.94 -20.53 -12.74
CA ASN A 214 -26.98 -19.62 -11.59
C ASN A 214 -27.91 -20.20 -10.53
N LEU A 215 -27.44 -20.34 -9.30
CA LEU A 215 -28.27 -20.75 -8.16
C LEU A 215 -28.22 -19.68 -7.07
N ALA A 216 -29.37 -19.27 -6.58
CA ALA A 216 -29.49 -18.42 -5.40
C ALA A 216 -30.44 -19.07 -4.38
N VAL A 217 -29.99 -19.20 -3.14
CA VAL A 217 -30.76 -19.78 -2.03
C VAL A 217 -30.77 -18.78 -0.88
N THR A 218 -31.97 -18.39 -0.42
CA THR A 218 -32.08 -17.39 0.65
C THR A 218 -32.05 -17.99 2.05
N GLY A 219 -32.41 -19.27 2.21
CA GLY A 219 -32.30 -20.02 3.46
C GLY A 219 -31.09 -20.95 3.51
N ASN A 220 -31.22 -22.05 4.26
CA ASN A 220 -30.16 -23.05 4.42
C ASN A 220 -30.07 -23.93 3.17
N PHE A 221 -28.89 -23.96 2.55
CA PHE A 221 -28.53 -24.90 1.50
C PHE A 221 -27.75 -26.06 2.08
N GLU A 222 -28.18 -27.30 1.80
CA GLU A 222 -27.46 -28.50 2.25
C GLU A 222 -27.14 -29.39 1.05
N ALA A 223 -25.92 -29.93 0.99
CA ALA A 223 -25.51 -30.88 -0.05
C ALA A 223 -24.49 -31.90 0.47
N LYS A 224 -24.39 -33.03 -0.24
CA LYS A 224 -23.29 -33.99 0.01
C LYS A 224 -21.98 -33.44 -0.53
N ASN A 225 -21.97 -33.08 -1.80
CA ASN A 225 -20.86 -32.39 -2.46
C ASN A 225 -21.42 -31.21 -3.27
N LEU A 226 -20.61 -30.17 -3.42
CA LEU A 226 -20.94 -29.02 -4.27
C LEU A 226 -19.79 -28.76 -5.24
N GLU A 227 -20.08 -28.76 -6.54
CA GLU A 227 -19.18 -28.32 -7.59
C GLU A 227 -19.76 -27.10 -8.30
N VAL A 228 -19.02 -26.00 -8.38
CA VAL A 228 -19.39 -24.82 -9.16
C VAL A 228 -18.28 -24.52 -10.16
N GLY A 229 -18.61 -24.61 -11.45
CA GLY A 229 -17.66 -24.42 -12.55
C GLY A 229 -18.22 -23.60 -13.71
N SER A 230 -17.47 -23.51 -14.81
CA SER A 230 -17.94 -22.98 -16.11
C SER A 230 -18.66 -21.63 -16.05
N ASN A 231 -18.03 -20.62 -15.41
CA ASN A 231 -18.57 -19.27 -15.19
C ASN A 231 -19.92 -19.22 -14.46
N CYS A 232 -20.30 -20.29 -13.75
CA CYS A 232 -21.54 -20.34 -12.99
C CYS A 232 -21.49 -19.42 -11.77
N LYS A 233 -22.67 -19.05 -11.29
CA LYS A 233 -22.83 -18.25 -10.07
C LYS A 233 -23.59 -19.00 -9.00
N PHE A 234 -23.11 -18.93 -7.77
CA PHE A 234 -23.82 -19.47 -6.61
C PHE A 234 -23.90 -18.45 -5.49
N VAL A 235 -25.10 -18.26 -4.92
CA VAL A 235 -25.31 -17.38 -3.77
C VAL A 235 -26.03 -18.16 -2.68
N SER A 236 -25.40 -18.26 -1.52
CA SER A 236 -26.07 -18.66 -0.27
C SER A 236 -26.13 -17.47 0.68
N SER A 237 -27.34 -16.92 0.85
CA SER A 237 -27.56 -15.72 1.67
C SER A 237 -27.67 -16.00 3.16
N CYS A 238 -27.87 -17.27 3.56
CA CYS A 238 -27.90 -17.70 4.95
C CYS A 238 -26.78 -18.69 5.26
N SER A 239 -26.96 -19.98 4.98
CA SER A 239 -25.94 -21.00 5.23
C SER A 239 -25.80 -21.99 4.08
N ALA A 240 -24.58 -22.49 3.85
CA ALA A 240 -24.29 -23.62 2.97
C ALA A 240 -23.55 -24.70 3.76
N ASN A 241 -24.19 -25.85 3.97
CA ASN A 241 -23.63 -26.99 4.70
C ASN A 241 -23.33 -28.13 3.71
N ILE A 242 -22.05 -28.36 3.45
CA ILE A 242 -21.55 -29.36 2.49
C ILE A 242 -20.83 -30.46 3.29
N THR A 243 -21.44 -31.64 3.40
CA THR A 243 -20.87 -32.69 4.27
C THR A 243 -19.55 -33.25 3.74
N GLY A 244 -19.38 -33.29 2.43
CA GLY A 244 -18.17 -33.72 1.71
C GLY A 244 -17.35 -32.55 1.20
N LYS A 245 -17.17 -32.47 -0.12
CA LYS A 245 -16.29 -31.50 -0.79
C LYS A 245 -17.09 -30.36 -1.40
N ALA A 246 -16.64 -29.13 -1.15
CA ALA A 246 -16.98 -27.95 -1.94
C ALA A 246 -15.84 -27.66 -2.92
N TYR A 247 -16.14 -27.61 -4.22
CA TYR A 247 -15.17 -27.44 -5.30
C TYR A 247 -15.57 -26.29 -6.21
N PHE A 248 -14.71 -25.28 -6.29
CA PHE A 248 -14.91 -24.05 -7.05
C PHE A 248 -13.84 -23.95 -8.14
N THR A 249 -14.26 -23.83 -9.40
CA THR A 249 -13.36 -23.91 -10.56
C THR A 249 -13.86 -23.06 -11.73
N ASN A 250 -13.07 -22.97 -12.80
CA ASN A 250 -13.44 -22.45 -14.12
C ASN A 250 -14.18 -21.10 -14.08
N ASN A 251 -13.55 -20.10 -13.45
CA ASN A 251 -14.03 -18.72 -13.30
C ASN A 251 -15.42 -18.58 -12.67
N CYS A 252 -15.85 -19.54 -11.83
CA CYS A 252 -17.09 -19.39 -11.10
C CYS A 252 -17.04 -18.19 -10.13
N GLU A 253 -18.20 -17.61 -9.86
CA GLU A 253 -18.36 -16.58 -8.83
C GLU A 253 -19.32 -17.11 -7.77
N VAL A 254 -18.86 -17.22 -6.53
CA VAL A 254 -19.70 -17.73 -5.44
C VAL A 254 -19.73 -16.74 -4.29
N GLN A 255 -20.89 -16.61 -3.63
CA GLN A 255 -21.08 -15.74 -2.48
C GLN A 255 -21.65 -16.55 -1.31
N PHE A 256 -21.03 -16.38 -0.15
CA PHE A 256 -21.43 -17.06 1.08
C PHE A 256 -21.57 -16.08 2.23
N MET A 257 -22.66 -16.22 2.98
CA MET A 257 -22.76 -15.67 4.33
C MET A 257 -22.12 -16.64 5.34
N TYR A 258 -22.54 -17.91 5.31
CA TYR A 258 -21.92 -18.99 6.07
C TYR A 258 -21.65 -20.19 5.17
N LEU A 259 -20.43 -20.76 5.25
CA LEU A 259 -20.08 -22.02 4.60
C LEU A 259 -19.51 -22.96 5.64
N LYS A 260 -20.02 -24.20 5.69
CA LYS A 260 -19.35 -25.32 6.33
C LYS A 260 -19.12 -26.41 5.29
N ALA A 261 -17.87 -26.88 5.16
CA ALA A 261 -17.51 -27.93 4.24
C ALA A 261 -16.55 -28.95 4.86
N GLY A 262 -16.68 -30.22 4.48
CA GLY A 262 -15.71 -31.25 4.84
C GLY A 262 -14.32 -30.99 4.25
N ASN A 263 -14.25 -30.61 2.97
CA ASN A 263 -13.04 -30.08 2.32
C ASN A 263 -13.42 -28.97 1.34
N ILE A 264 -12.49 -28.03 1.10
CA ILE A 264 -12.67 -26.96 0.11
C ILE A 264 -11.54 -27.05 -0.92
N THR A 265 -11.87 -26.89 -2.20
CA THR A 265 -10.88 -26.78 -3.27
C THR A 265 -11.25 -25.65 -4.21
N GLU A 266 -10.27 -24.81 -4.51
CA GLU A 266 -10.37 -23.70 -5.45
C GLU A 266 -9.29 -23.82 -6.54
N ASP A 267 -9.68 -23.67 -7.81
CA ASP A 267 -8.74 -23.53 -8.92
C ASP A 267 -9.32 -22.71 -10.10
N SER A 268 -8.55 -22.65 -11.19
CA SER A 268 -8.98 -22.14 -12.50
C SER A 268 -9.76 -20.81 -12.49
N GLY A 269 -9.30 -19.84 -11.69
CA GLY A 269 -9.84 -18.48 -11.64
C GLY A 269 -11.14 -18.31 -10.82
N ALA A 270 -11.51 -19.29 -9.99
CA ALA A 270 -12.67 -19.19 -9.09
C ALA A 270 -12.56 -17.99 -8.14
N LYS A 271 -13.68 -17.27 -7.95
CA LYS A 271 -13.76 -16.09 -7.07
C LYS A 271 -14.83 -16.31 -6.00
N LEU A 272 -14.40 -16.26 -4.75
CA LEU A 272 -15.26 -16.38 -3.58
C LEU A 272 -15.44 -15.00 -2.96
N TYR A 273 -16.70 -14.59 -2.81
CA TYR A 273 -17.08 -13.32 -2.21
C TYR A 273 -17.75 -13.57 -0.87
N ILE A 274 -17.37 -12.78 0.12
CA ILE A 274 -17.97 -12.81 1.45
C ILE A 274 -18.34 -11.39 1.89
N SER A 275 -19.25 -11.30 2.85
CA SER A 275 -19.75 -10.05 3.40
C SER A 275 -19.33 -9.89 4.88
N PRO A 276 -19.47 -8.71 5.49
CA PRO A 276 -19.27 -8.56 6.93
C PRO A 276 -20.10 -9.59 7.71
N ASN A 277 -19.54 -10.09 8.81
CA ASN A 277 -20.08 -11.17 9.65
C ASN A 277 -20.04 -12.59 9.03
N SER A 278 -19.32 -12.78 7.93
CA SER A 278 -19.22 -14.09 7.29
C SER A 278 -18.34 -15.06 8.05
N MET A 279 -18.71 -16.34 8.02
CA MET A 279 -17.90 -17.42 8.58
C MET A 279 -17.76 -18.58 7.61
N MET A 280 -16.51 -18.98 7.35
CA MET A 280 -16.17 -20.11 6.49
C MET A 280 -15.45 -21.17 7.32
N ILE A 281 -16.02 -22.37 7.42
CA ILE A 281 -15.51 -23.47 8.23
C ILE A 281 -15.20 -24.66 7.31
N CYS A 282 -13.93 -25.05 7.25
CA CYS A 282 -13.46 -26.22 6.53
C CYS A 282 -12.97 -27.27 7.56
N ASP A 283 -13.73 -28.34 7.76
CA ASP A 283 -13.41 -29.38 8.77
C ASP A 283 -12.12 -30.15 8.40
N GLY A 284 -11.77 -30.17 7.11
CA GLY A 284 -10.58 -30.81 6.55
C GLY A 284 -9.65 -29.81 5.89
N ARG A 285 -9.20 -30.14 4.67
CA ARG A 285 -8.20 -29.37 3.95
C ARG A 285 -8.85 -28.35 3.00
N TRP A 286 -8.33 -27.12 3.04
CA TRP A 286 -8.62 -26.07 2.07
C TRP A 286 -7.46 -25.98 1.06
N ILE A 287 -7.74 -26.29 -0.20
CA ILE A 287 -6.76 -26.35 -1.28
C ILE A 287 -6.95 -25.20 -2.27
N ASN A 288 -5.89 -24.49 -2.65
CA ASN A 288 -5.89 -23.50 -3.73
C ASN A 288 -4.76 -23.77 -4.74
N TYR A 289 -5.10 -24.35 -5.90
CA TYR A 289 -4.10 -24.76 -6.91
C TYR A 289 -3.61 -23.62 -7.81
N ASN A 290 -4.24 -22.45 -7.77
CA ASN A 290 -3.88 -21.30 -8.60
C ASN A 290 -3.77 -20.04 -7.75
N HIS A 291 -2.84 -20.09 -6.79
CA HIS A 291 -2.54 -18.97 -5.91
C HIS A 291 -2.32 -17.69 -6.73
N GLY A 292 -3.08 -16.64 -6.42
CA GLY A 292 -3.06 -15.38 -7.18
C GLY A 292 -4.24 -15.21 -8.16
N GLN A 293 -4.74 -16.29 -8.76
CA GLN A 293 -5.88 -16.26 -9.69
C GLN A 293 -7.21 -16.63 -9.02
N GLY A 294 -7.20 -17.68 -8.19
CA GLY A 294 -8.32 -18.04 -7.33
C GLY A 294 -8.16 -17.44 -5.94
N TYR A 295 -9.20 -16.83 -5.40
CA TYR A 295 -9.15 -16.17 -4.09
C TYR A 295 -10.53 -15.98 -3.46
N LEU A 296 -10.52 -15.82 -2.14
CA LEU A 296 -11.65 -15.32 -1.37
C LEU A 296 -11.39 -13.87 -0.95
N THR A 297 -12.39 -13.00 -1.10
CA THR A 297 -12.27 -11.57 -0.75
C THR A 297 -13.41 -11.05 0.13
N LEU A 298 -13.06 -10.19 1.09
CA LEU A 298 -13.96 -9.30 1.83
C LEU A 298 -13.63 -7.85 1.44
N GLU A 299 -14.50 -7.22 0.66
CA GLU A 299 -14.30 -5.83 0.17
C GLU A 299 -14.90 -4.77 1.09
N GLU A 300 -15.91 -5.16 1.88
CA GLU A 300 -16.69 -4.26 2.73
C GLU A 300 -16.13 -4.21 4.16
N LYS A 301 -16.20 -3.02 4.77
CA LYS A 301 -15.79 -2.81 6.16
C LYS A 301 -16.54 -3.76 7.10
N GLY A 302 -15.80 -4.44 7.96
CA GLY A 302 -16.33 -5.41 8.91
C GLY A 302 -15.39 -6.60 9.10
N THR A 303 -15.86 -7.61 9.82
CA THR A 303 -15.07 -8.80 10.16
C THR A 303 -15.65 -10.04 9.51
N ALA A 304 -14.79 -10.92 9.00
CA ALA A 304 -15.12 -12.29 8.66
C ALA A 304 -14.16 -13.26 9.33
N TYR A 305 -14.59 -14.51 9.51
CA TYR A 305 -13.82 -15.56 10.15
C TYR A 305 -13.68 -16.77 9.23
N ILE A 306 -12.46 -17.28 9.14
CA ILE A 306 -12.12 -18.47 8.38
C ILE A 306 -11.46 -19.45 9.33
N GLN A 307 -11.98 -20.67 9.40
CA GLN A 307 -11.34 -21.77 10.10
C GLN A 307 -11.11 -22.93 9.15
N THR A 308 -9.92 -23.50 9.21
CA THR A 308 -9.61 -24.72 8.48
C THR A 308 -8.65 -25.60 9.24
N LYS A 309 -8.77 -26.91 9.06
CA LYS A 309 -7.81 -27.85 9.64
C LYS A 309 -6.46 -27.76 8.93
N GLU A 310 -6.43 -27.76 7.60
CA GLU A 310 -5.18 -27.71 6.84
C GLU A 310 -5.32 -26.80 5.62
N ILE A 311 -4.22 -26.16 5.23
CA ILE A 311 -4.17 -25.37 3.99
C ILE A 311 -3.13 -25.96 3.05
N GLU A 312 -3.46 -26.08 1.78
CA GLU A 312 -2.52 -26.42 0.71
C GLU A 312 -2.64 -25.43 -0.43
N PHE A 313 -1.53 -24.88 -0.91
CA PHE A 313 -1.56 -23.94 -2.02
C PHE A 313 -0.37 -24.03 -2.94
N ASN A 314 -0.58 -23.64 -4.19
CA ASN A 314 0.50 -23.49 -5.17
C ASN A 314 1.43 -22.35 -4.73
N LEU A 315 2.70 -22.66 -4.49
CA LEU A 315 3.69 -21.72 -3.97
C LEU A 315 4.82 -21.50 -5.00
N PRO A 316 4.62 -20.61 -5.99
CA PRO A 316 5.67 -20.29 -6.95
C PRO A 316 6.87 -19.58 -6.29
N ASP A 317 8.05 -19.70 -6.90
CA ASP A 317 9.32 -19.23 -6.34
C ASP A 317 9.34 -17.72 -6.02
N ASN A 318 8.58 -16.89 -6.74
CA ASN A 318 8.49 -15.46 -6.49
C ASN A 318 7.78 -15.10 -5.17
N LEU A 319 7.10 -16.07 -4.55
CA LEU A 319 6.48 -15.92 -3.23
C LEU A 319 7.35 -16.47 -2.10
N LYS A 320 8.47 -17.13 -2.44
CA LYS A 320 9.48 -17.64 -1.49
C LYS A 320 10.59 -16.61 -1.36
N HIS A 321 10.48 -15.74 -0.37
CA HIS A 321 11.50 -14.73 -0.09
C HIS A 321 12.67 -15.37 0.64
N LYS A 322 13.87 -15.08 0.16
CA LYS A 322 15.11 -15.65 0.69
C LYS A 322 15.88 -14.61 1.49
N ASN A 323 16.40 -15.04 2.64
CA ASN A 323 17.29 -14.26 3.46
C ASN A 323 18.67 -14.09 2.81
N ASN A 324 19.55 -13.35 3.49
CA ASN A 324 20.91 -13.12 3.06
C ASN A 324 21.77 -14.40 2.95
N LYS A 325 21.31 -15.57 3.41
CA LYS A 325 21.99 -16.87 3.24
C LYS A 325 21.42 -17.70 2.08
N GLY A 326 20.38 -17.22 1.40
CA GLY A 326 19.68 -17.95 0.35
C GLY A 326 18.63 -18.94 0.88
N GLU A 327 18.37 -18.93 2.18
CA GLU A 327 17.34 -19.75 2.84
C GLU A 327 16.00 -19.02 2.76
N VAL A 328 14.90 -19.73 2.55
CA VAL A 328 13.56 -19.13 2.57
C VAL A 328 13.22 -18.73 4.02
N ASP A 329 13.03 -17.44 4.26
CA ASP A 329 12.69 -16.89 5.58
C ASP A 329 11.34 -16.16 5.60
N GLU A 330 10.70 -16.01 4.45
CA GLU A 330 9.35 -15.47 4.34
C GLU A 330 8.61 -16.08 3.14
N ILE A 331 7.32 -16.39 3.33
CA ILE A 331 6.41 -16.90 2.30
C ILE A 331 5.20 -15.98 2.23
N THR A 332 4.84 -15.48 1.05
CA THR A 332 3.59 -14.72 0.89
C THR A 332 2.41 -15.66 0.60
N CYS A 333 1.29 -15.48 1.31
CA CYS A 333 0.03 -16.17 1.06
C CYS A 333 -1.12 -15.16 0.86
N ASP A 334 -1.70 -15.13 -0.34
CA ASP A 334 -2.75 -14.19 -0.80
C ASP A 334 -4.06 -14.90 -1.16
N MET A 335 -4.30 -16.08 -0.58
CA MET A 335 -5.55 -16.84 -0.74
C MET A 335 -6.77 -16.05 -0.24
N PHE A 336 -6.58 -15.28 0.83
CA PHE A 336 -7.61 -14.45 1.45
C PHE A 336 -7.26 -12.98 1.26
N ARG A 337 -8.24 -12.18 0.85
CA ARG A 337 -8.01 -10.80 0.43
C ARG A 337 -8.96 -9.81 1.10
N THR A 338 -8.42 -8.64 1.38
CA THR A 338 -9.18 -7.45 1.81
C THR A 338 -8.51 -6.22 1.20
N PRO A 339 -9.23 -5.12 0.93
CA PRO A 339 -8.65 -3.89 0.43
C PRO A 339 -8.03 -2.98 1.52
N GLY A 340 -8.07 -3.35 2.80
CA GLY A 340 -7.46 -2.57 3.89
C GLY A 340 -8.32 -1.41 4.45
N ASN A 341 -9.61 -1.34 4.11
CA ASN A 341 -10.56 -0.26 4.47
C ASN A 341 -11.40 -0.55 5.75
N GLY A 342 -10.80 -1.21 6.74
CA GLY A 342 -11.51 -1.75 7.91
C GLY A 342 -12.26 -3.07 7.64
N ALA A 343 -12.06 -3.67 6.46
CA ALA A 343 -12.36 -5.06 6.19
C ALA A 343 -11.27 -5.96 6.82
N ASN A 344 -11.67 -6.91 7.66
CA ASN A 344 -10.77 -7.80 8.39
C ASN A 344 -11.17 -9.26 8.16
N ILE A 345 -10.22 -10.11 7.80
CA ILE A 345 -10.41 -11.57 7.78
C ILE A 345 -9.55 -12.17 8.89
N VAL A 346 -10.20 -12.81 9.86
CA VAL A 346 -9.53 -13.61 10.88
C VAL A 346 -9.37 -15.03 10.37
N VAL A 347 -8.17 -15.58 10.40
CA VAL A 347 -7.84 -16.92 9.90
C VAL A 347 -7.33 -17.80 11.04
N ASN A 348 -7.98 -18.94 11.25
CA ASN A 348 -7.57 -19.98 12.18
C ASN A 348 -7.19 -21.26 11.42
N VAL A 349 -5.89 -21.57 11.39
CA VAL A 349 -5.36 -22.81 10.79
C VAL A 349 -4.97 -23.77 11.92
N VAL A 350 -5.83 -24.75 12.20
CA VAL A 350 -5.70 -25.65 13.36
C VAL A 350 -4.51 -26.61 13.22
N GLY A 351 -4.38 -27.24 12.06
CA GLY A 351 -3.32 -28.18 11.69
C GLY A 351 -2.30 -27.53 10.74
N ASP A 352 -1.68 -28.29 9.86
CA ASP A 352 -0.52 -27.83 9.08
C ASP A 352 -0.85 -27.07 7.78
N MET A 353 0.16 -26.41 7.23
CA MET A 353 0.13 -25.76 5.92
C MET A 353 1.09 -26.48 4.96
N PHE A 354 0.73 -26.60 3.69
CA PHE A 354 1.47 -27.36 2.69
C PHE A 354 1.67 -26.57 1.40
N GLU A 355 2.83 -26.76 0.77
CA GLU A 355 3.03 -26.42 -0.64
C GLU A 355 2.43 -27.54 -1.50
N GLN A 356 1.80 -27.16 -2.61
CA GLN A 356 1.21 -28.12 -3.55
C GLN A 356 2.24 -29.18 -3.99
N GLY A 357 1.87 -30.45 -3.84
CA GLY A 357 2.73 -31.58 -4.23
C GLY A 357 3.91 -31.85 -3.27
N VAL A 358 4.00 -31.13 -2.15
CA VAL A 358 5.03 -31.32 -1.12
C VAL A 358 4.40 -31.92 0.13
N SER A 359 4.96 -33.03 0.62
CA SER A 359 4.42 -33.76 1.77
C SER A 359 4.83 -33.17 3.12
N SER A 360 5.90 -32.38 3.16
CA SER A 360 6.39 -31.74 4.39
C SER A 360 5.64 -30.43 4.63
N PRO A 361 5.23 -30.14 5.87
CA PRO A 361 4.53 -28.91 6.18
C PRO A 361 5.47 -27.69 6.05
N LEU A 362 4.89 -26.56 5.66
CA LEU A 362 5.53 -25.26 5.70
C LEU A 362 5.71 -24.79 7.14
N ASN A 363 6.78 -24.04 7.40
CA ASN A 363 6.92 -23.33 8.65
C ASN A 363 5.92 -22.15 8.67
N LYS A 364 4.93 -22.18 9.57
CA LYS A 364 3.89 -21.14 9.66
C LYS A 364 4.45 -19.77 10.06
N ASP A 365 5.53 -19.73 10.84
CA ASP A 365 6.11 -18.49 11.38
C ASP A 365 6.63 -17.55 10.27
N ILE A 366 7.00 -18.14 9.12
CA ILE A 366 7.51 -17.40 7.97
C ILE A 366 6.41 -17.04 6.97
N VAL A 367 5.17 -17.53 7.15
CA VAL A 367 4.05 -17.19 6.26
C VAL A 367 3.52 -15.80 6.61
N LYS A 368 3.42 -14.93 5.61
CA LYS A 368 2.81 -13.60 5.69
C LYS A 368 1.53 -13.59 4.88
N TRP A 369 0.43 -13.38 5.59
CA TRP A 369 -0.91 -13.30 5.02
C TRP A 369 -1.14 -11.93 4.41
N ASN A 370 -1.57 -11.89 3.14
CA ASN A 370 -1.92 -10.72 2.35
C ASN A 370 -1.30 -9.39 2.84
N LYS A 371 -0.09 -9.08 2.33
CA LYS A 371 0.66 -7.87 2.71
C LYS A 371 -0.08 -6.55 2.44
N ASN A 372 -1.12 -6.58 1.61
CA ASN A 372 -1.86 -5.41 1.16
C ASN A 372 -3.24 -5.29 1.85
N GLY A 373 -3.55 -6.15 2.83
CA GLY A 373 -4.85 -6.19 3.52
C GLY A 373 -4.74 -6.55 5.00
N ASN A 374 -5.89 -6.65 5.68
CA ASN A 374 -6.00 -7.05 7.07
C ASN A 374 -6.44 -8.52 7.14
N VAL A 375 -5.51 -9.44 6.91
CA VAL A 375 -5.70 -10.87 7.14
C VAL A 375 -4.89 -11.25 8.37
N ILE A 376 -5.60 -11.58 9.45
CA ILE A 376 -5.05 -11.66 10.80
C ILE A 376 -5.18 -13.10 11.30
N LEU A 377 -4.13 -13.66 11.88
CA LEU A 377 -4.21 -14.99 12.49
C LEU A 377 -5.01 -14.93 13.79
N ALA A 378 -5.79 -15.97 14.09
CA ALA A 378 -6.70 -16.00 15.23
C ALA A 378 -6.01 -15.95 16.60
N ASP A 379 -4.71 -16.24 16.68
CA ASP A 379 -3.91 -16.15 17.91
C ASP A 379 -3.34 -14.74 18.17
N ASP A 380 -3.39 -13.86 17.17
CA ASP A 380 -2.99 -12.45 17.28
C ASP A 380 -3.89 -11.69 18.27
N ASP A 381 -3.30 -10.74 19.01
CA ASP A 381 -4.04 -9.94 19.98
C ASP A 381 -5.06 -9.01 19.31
N GLU A 382 -4.83 -8.59 18.06
CA GLU A 382 -5.83 -7.83 17.28
C GLU A 382 -7.03 -8.70 16.91
N ALA A 383 -6.82 -9.98 16.58
CA ALA A 383 -7.93 -10.90 16.25
C ALA A 383 -8.89 -11.12 17.42
N LYS A 384 -8.40 -11.02 18.67
CA LYS A 384 -9.20 -11.15 19.89
C LYS A 384 -10.14 -9.97 20.13
N LYS A 385 -9.90 -8.83 19.48
CA LYS A 385 -10.74 -7.62 19.58
C LYS A 385 -11.87 -7.61 18.56
N LEU A 386 -11.81 -8.47 17.55
CA LEU A 386 -12.81 -8.53 16.48
C LEU A 386 -13.91 -9.52 16.86
N THR A 387 -15.15 -9.20 16.49
CA THR A 387 -16.34 -10.02 16.79
C THR A 387 -17.18 -10.29 15.55
N ILE A 388 -17.93 -11.39 15.61
CA ILE A 388 -19.00 -11.74 14.68
C ILE A 388 -20.18 -12.25 15.54
N PRO A 389 -21.36 -11.62 15.46
CA PRO A 389 -22.51 -12.05 16.25
C PRO A 389 -23.01 -13.44 15.81
N ALA A 390 -23.52 -14.21 16.78
CA ALA A 390 -24.23 -15.44 16.48
C ALA A 390 -25.57 -15.12 15.77
N THR A 391 -25.93 -15.89 14.75
CA THR A 391 -27.20 -15.79 14.02
C THR A 391 -27.73 -17.18 13.71
N ASP A 392 -29.00 -17.30 13.33
CA ASP A 392 -29.57 -18.58 12.86
C ASP A 392 -28.86 -19.14 11.62
N CYS A 393 -28.13 -18.29 10.90
CA CYS A 393 -27.38 -18.66 9.70
C CYS A 393 -25.93 -19.08 10.00
N ASN A 394 -25.36 -18.73 11.16
CA ASN A 394 -23.97 -19.02 11.49
C ASN A 394 -23.86 -19.91 12.74
N ASN A 395 -22.87 -20.80 12.75
CA ASN A 395 -22.72 -21.80 13.82
C ASN A 395 -22.01 -21.20 15.06
N GLY A 396 -22.61 -20.17 15.68
CA GLY A 396 -22.21 -19.66 17.00
C GLY A 396 -21.40 -18.36 17.05
N GLY A 397 -21.16 -17.69 15.91
CA GLY A 397 -20.39 -16.44 15.86
C GLY A 397 -18.88 -16.60 16.14
N TYR A 398 -18.18 -15.48 16.32
CA TYR A 398 -16.76 -15.41 16.68
C TYR A 398 -16.55 -14.33 17.74
N ASN A 399 -15.85 -14.65 18.83
CA ASN A 399 -15.65 -13.77 20.00
C ASN A 399 -16.95 -13.02 20.39
N THR A 400 -17.98 -13.76 20.77
CA THR A 400 -19.32 -13.20 21.04
C THR A 400 -19.42 -12.36 22.32
N GLU A 401 -18.31 -12.16 23.03
CA GLU A 401 -18.23 -11.24 24.17
C GLU A 401 -17.86 -9.83 23.66
N ASP A 402 -18.64 -8.82 24.04
CA ASP A 402 -18.41 -7.42 23.66
C ASP A 402 -16.99 -6.97 24.08
N PRO A 403 -16.11 -6.58 23.15
CA PRO A 403 -14.82 -6.02 23.50
C PRO A 403 -15.05 -4.68 24.21
N LYS A 404 -14.21 -4.40 25.22
CA LYS A 404 -14.14 -3.08 25.87
C LYS A 404 -13.96 -1.97 24.81
N PRO A 405 -14.47 -0.76 25.06
CA PRO A 405 -14.46 0.34 24.08
C PRO A 405 -13.07 0.61 23.50
N ASP A 406 -13.04 0.81 22.18
CA ASP A 406 -11.86 0.76 21.30
C ASP A 406 -10.73 1.74 21.65
N LYS A 407 -9.49 1.28 21.42
CA LYS A 407 -8.40 2.14 21.00
C LYS A 407 -8.43 2.26 19.46
N PRO A 408 -8.14 3.43 18.87
CA PRO A 408 -8.04 3.61 17.42
C PRO A 408 -7.08 2.61 16.75
N THR A 409 -7.44 2.02 15.61
CA THR A 409 -6.52 1.18 14.80
C THR A 409 -5.93 1.95 13.61
N THR A 410 -4.87 1.44 12.98
CA THR A 410 -4.32 1.99 11.72
C THR A 410 -4.78 1.18 10.53
N ASP A 411 -5.53 1.81 9.62
CA ASP A 411 -5.89 1.19 8.34
C ASP A 411 -4.84 1.60 7.29
N LEU A 412 -4.34 0.62 6.53
CA LEU A 412 -3.54 0.88 5.33
C LEU A 412 -4.53 1.31 4.27
N ILE A 413 -4.43 2.58 3.91
CA ILE A 413 -5.28 3.16 2.89
C ILE A 413 -4.70 2.80 1.52
N ILE A 414 -3.37 2.82 1.38
CA ILE A 414 -2.70 2.71 0.08
C ILE A 414 -1.34 2.04 0.21
N SER A 415 -1.14 0.98 -0.58
CA SER A 415 0.18 0.56 -1.08
C SER A 415 0.26 0.96 -2.55
N VAL A 416 1.31 1.67 -2.95
CA VAL A 416 1.50 2.06 -4.36
C VAL A 416 1.93 0.82 -5.15
N ASP A 417 1.31 0.58 -6.30
CA ASP A 417 1.80 -0.42 -7.24
C ASP A 417 2.96 0.20 -8.03
N TYR A 418 4.13 -0.40 -7.94
CA TYR A 418 5.35 0.21 -8.43
C TYR A 418 5.93 -0.58 -9.61
N ASP A 419 5.99 0.04 -10.80
CA ASP A 419 6.68 -0.50 -11.98
C ASP A 419 8.13 0.02 -12.04
N HIS A 420 9.01 -0.57 -11.22
CA HIS A 420 10.41 -0.16 -11.08
C HIS A 420 11.35 -1.36 -11.18
N THR A 421 12.55 -1.12 -11.70
CA THR A 421 13.54 -2.18 -11.99
C THR A 421 14.75 -2.18 -11.04
N HIS A 422 14.76 -1.36 -9.97
CA HIS A 422 15.93 -1.13 -9.12
C HIS A 422 15.64 -1.23 -7.61
N ASN A 423 16.51 -1.92 -6.87
CA ASN A 423 16.38 -2.22 -5.44
C ASN A 423 17.06 -1.16 -4.57
N ILE A 424 16.27 -0.21 -4.06
CA ILE A 424 16.70 0.96 -3.28
C ILE A 424 15.88 1.10 -1.99
N SER A 425 16.46 1.72 -0.96
CA SER A 425 15.84 1.90 0.35
C SER A 425 15.43 3.35 0.57
N ALA A 426 14.19 3.59 0.97
CA ALA A 426 13.69 4.94 1.23
C ALA A 426 14.46 5.63 2.37
N THR A 427 14.79 6.90 2.20
CA THR A 427 15.58 7.68 3.16
C THR A 427 14.86 8.90 3.72
N GLY A 428 13.92 9.47 2.98
CA GLY A 428 13.16 10.63 3.43
C GLY A 428 11.88 10.80 2.64
N ILE A 429 10.95 11.54 3.24
CA ILE A 429 9.69 11.94 2.63
C ILE A 429 9.37 13.37 3.06
N MET A 430 8.97 14.19 2.11
CA MET A 430 8.50 15.55 2.34
C MET A 430 7.25 15.83 1.51
N ASP A 431 6.37 16.64 2.05
CA ASP A 431 5.21 17.17 1.34
C ASP A 431 5.47 18.61 0.87
N LEU A 432 4.99 18.95 -0.33
CA LEU A 432 4.89 20.33 -0.80
C LEU A 432 3.65 20.43 -1.72
N ASP A 433 2.74 21.36 -1.41
CA ASP A 433 1.46 21.54 -2.11
C ASP A 433 0.60 20.27 -2.23
N GLY A 434 0.69 19.39 -1.23
CA GLY A 434 -0.02 18.11 -1.20
C GLY A 434 0.64 16.99 -2.04
N TYR A 435 1.63 17.29 -2.87
CA TYR A 435 2.46 16.28 -3.53
C TYR A 435 3.51 15.75 -2.56
N LEU A 436 3.91 14.50 -2.75
CA LEU A 436 4.94 13.87 -1.94
C LEU A 436 6.20 13.69 -2.76
N TYR A 437 7.33 14.03 -2.13
CA TYR A 437 8.66 13.86 -2.67
C TYR A 437 9.42 12.89 -1.77
N MET A 438 9.96 11.82 -2.35
CA MET A 438 10.66 10.78 -1.61
C MET A 438 12.08 10.64 -2.12
N SER A 439 13.03 10.43 -1.22
CA SER A 439 14.42 10.12 -1.55
C SER A 439 14.77 8.68 -1.16
N TYR A 440 15.74 8.13 -1.87
CA TYR A 440 16.22 6.77 -1.68
C TYR A 440 17.74 6.68 -1.86
N HIS A 441 18.33 5.62 -1.32
CA HIS A 441 19.72 5.25 -1.50
C HIS A 441 19.91 3.73 -1.59
N THR A 442 21.08 3.27 -1.98
CA THR A 442 21.38 1.83 -2.08
C THR A 442 21.86 1.29 -0.73
N ASN A 443 21.17 0.27 -0.19
CA ASN A 443 21.64 -0.40 1.03
C ASN A 443 22.76 -1.39 0.67
N GLN A 444 23.97 -1.10 1.15
CA GLN A 444 25.20 -1.84 0.86
C GLN A 444 25.25 -3.27 1.42
N GLU A 445 24.38 -3.61 2.39
CA GLU A 445 24.36 -4.94 3.01
C GLU A 445 23.57 -5.99 2.22
N GLN A 446 23.02 -5.62 1.06
CA GLN A 446 22.13 -6.47 0.27
C GLN A 446 22.87 -7.18 -0.88
N LYS A 447 22.72 -8.51 -0.96
CA LYS A 447 23.45 -9.36 -1.93
C LYS A 447 23.04 -9.14 -3.39
N ASP A 448 21.83 -8.69 -3.64
CA ASP A 448 21.34 -8.27 -4.96
C ASP A 448 21.93 -6.92 -5.41
N ASN A 449 22.55 -6.18 -4.49
CA ASN A 449 23.36 -4.98 -4.77
C ASN A 449 24.88 -5.26 -4.64
N LYS A 450 25.32 -6.53 -4.64
CA LYS A 450 26.73 -6.90 -4.40
C LYS A 450 27.69 -6.29 -5.43
N ASP A 451 27.23 -6.09 -6.66
CA ASP A 451 28.03 -5.47 -7.73
C ASP A 451 27.94 -3.93 -7.73
N ASN A 452 27.08 -3.35 -6.87
CA ASN A 452 26.59 -1.98 -6.94
C ASN A 452 26.32 -1.41 -5.53
N SER A 453 27.36 -0.91 -4.86
CA SER A 453 27.31 -0.45 -3.46
C SER A 453 26.80 0.97 -3.25
N HIS A 454 26.13 1.58 -4.23
CA HIS A 454 25.81 3.01 -4.24
C HIS A 454 24.68 3.28 -5.24
N GLY A 455 23.86 4.31 -5.04
CA GLY A 455 22.84 4.72 -6.02
C GLY A 455 21.57 5.28 -5.38
N GLY A 456 21.20 6.48 -5.82
CA GLY A 456 20.10 7.27 -5.31
C GLY A 456 18.92 7.33 -6.26
N CYS A 457 17.76 7.59 -5.71
CA CYS A 457 16.54 7.85 -6.47
C CYS A 457 15.69 8.90 -5.79
N VAL A 458 14.90 9.62 -6.59
CA VAL A 458 13.88 10.55 -6.11
C VAL A 458 12.57 10.23 -6.80
N GLU A 459 11.48 10.19 -6.05
CA GLU A 459 10.12 9.95 -6.56
C GLU A 459 9.21 11.14 -6.28
N VAL A 460 8.27 11.40 -7.19
CA VAL A 460 7.18 12.37 -7.04
C VAL A 460 5.86 11.64 -7.11
N LEU A 461 5.00 11.81 -6.11
CA LEU A 461 3.69 11.17 -6.03
C LEU A 461 2.57 12.22 -5.91
N THR A 462 1.39 11.88 -6.42
CA THR A 462 0.18 12.73 -6.28
C THR A 462 -0.18 12.97 -4.82
N PRO A 463 -1.04 13.96 -4.54
CA PRO A 463 -1.85 13.95 -3.33
C PRO A 463 -2.70 12.68 -3.20
N VAL A 464 -3.22 12.42 -2.00
CA VAL A 464 -4.19 11.36 -1.77
C VAL A 464 -5.56 11.80 -2.28
N GLU A 465 -6.09 11.09 -3.28
CA GLU A 465 -7.42 11.32 -3.85
C GLU A 465 -8.22 10.02 -3.87
N ASN A 466 -9.42 10.01 -3.27
CA ASN A 466 -10.27 8.82 -3.16
C ASN A 466 -9.53 7.60 -2.58
N ASN A 467 -8.72 7.80 -1.53
CA ASN A 467 -7.89 6.76 -0.92
C ASN A 467 -6.94 6.11 -1.94
N LYS A 468 -6.36 6.90 -2.87
CA LYS A 468 -5.35 6.47 -3.83
C LYS A 468 -4.24 7.49 -3.98
N ILE A 469 -3.05 7.01 -4.33
CA ILE A 469 -1.89 7.81 -4.69
C ILE A 469 -1.26 7.20 -5.95
N ARG A 470 -0.59 8.04 -6.76
CA ARG A 470 0.07 7.59 -7.99
C ARG A 470 1.49 8.13 -8.04
N LEU A 471 2.44 7.25 -8.38
CA LEU A 471 3.78 7.66 -8.77
C LEU A 471 3.70 8.41 -10.12
N LEU A 472 4.16 9.66 -10.15
CA LEU A 472 4.11 10.52 -11.33
C LEU A 472 5.44 10.51 -12.09
N GLN A 473 6.53 10.54 -11.33
CA GLN A 473 7.88 10.64 -11.82
C GLN A 473 8.82 9.93 -10.88
N TYR A 474 9.85 9.30 -11.42
CA TYR A 474 11.04 8.97 -10.65
C TYR A 474 12.30 9.30 -11.45
N LEU A 475 13.33 9.69 -10.71
CA LEU A 475 14.66 10.03 -11.20
C LEU A 475 15.66 9.11 -10.51
N TYR A 476 16.38 8.32 -11.30
CA TYR A 476 17.34 7.35 -10.78
C TYR A 476 18.75 7.68 -11.27
N ASP A 477 19.72 7.61 -10.36
CA ASP A 477 21.14 7.69 -10.70
C ASP A 477 21.61 6.39 -11.35
N SER A 478 21.56 6.36 -12.68
CA SER A 478 21.95 5.21 -13.50
C SER A 478 23.40 4.79 -13.31
N GLN A 479 24.29 5.73 -12.93
CA GLN A 479 25.71 5.47 -12.72
C GLN A 479 26.03 4.94 -11.33
N ARG A 480 25.09 4.99 -10.38
CA ARG A 480 25.26 4.45 -9.03
C ARG A 480 26.48 5.08 -8.34
N VAL A 481 26.49 6.40 -8.28
CA VAL A 481 27.56 7.22 -7.69
C VAL A 481 27.05 8.25 -6.70
N ILE A 482 25.74 8.50 -6.60
CA ILE A 482 25.12 9.38 -5.59
C ILE A 482 24.21 8.57 -4.67
N ASP A 483 24.21 8.87 -3.38
CA ASP A 483 23.25 8.37 -2.38
C ASP A 483 22.62 9.57 -1.68
N PHE A 484 21.30 9.53 -1.45
CA PHE A 484 20.56 10.61 -0.77
C PHE A 484 20.13 10.18 0.62
N ASN A 485 20.54 10.91 1.65
CA ASN A 485 20.26 10.57 3.06
C ASN A 485 18.97 11.19 3.59
N HIS A 486 18.55 12.32 3.00
CA HIS A 486 17.36 13.07 3.35
C HIS A 486 16.84 13.85 2.13
N ILE A 487 15.63 14.40 2.24
CA ILE A 487 15.03 15.29 1.25
C ILE A 487 14.34 16.44 1.94
N LEU A 488 14.44 17.64 1.37
CA LEU A 488 13.66 18.81 1.71
C LEU A 488 12.98 19.30 0.45
N ALA A 489 11.65 19.34 0.40
CA ALA A 489 10.88 20.00 -0.64
C ALA A 489 10.33 21.32 -0.07
N VAL A 490 10.59 22.45 -0.72
CA VAL A 490 10.27 23.77 -0.16
C VAL A 490 10.06 24.85 -1.22
N GLU A 491 9.23 25.83 -0.88
CA GLU A 491 9.15 27.11 -1.59
C GLU A 491 10.05 28.15 -0.91
N LEU A 492 11.00 28.69 -1.66
CA LEU A 492 11.95 29.72 -1.24
C LEU A 492 11.28 31.10 -1.18
N ASN A 493 11.97 32.08 -0.57
CA ASN A 493 11.43 33.44 -0.43
C ASN A 493 11.19 34.15 -1.76
N ASN A 494 11.90 33.74 -2.81
CA ASN A 494 11.72 34.27 -4.16
C ASN A 494 10.62 33.55 -4.95
N GLY A 495 9.84 32.67 -4.31
CA GLY A 495 8.75 31.91 -4.92
C GLY A 495 9.19 30.64 -5.67
N GLU A 496 10.49 30.37 -5.77
CA GLU A 496 10.99 29.14 -6.39
C GLU A 496 10.70 27.93 -5.53
N LYS A 497 10.22 26.86 -6.16
CA LYS A 497 10.08 25.56 -5.52
C LYS A 497 11.29 24.69 -5.84
N LYS A 498 11.91 24.11 -4.81
CA LYS A 498 13.10 23.27 -4.95
C LYS A 498 13.02 22.03 -4.07
N ILE A 499 13.70 20.98 -4.51
CA ILE A 499 14.17 19.92 -3.62
C ILE A 499 15.65 20.11 -3.30
N PHE A 500 16.01 19.77 -2.06
CA PHE A 500 17.40 19.68 -1.58
C PHE A 500 17.63 18.29 -1.00
N LEU A 501 18.75 17.68 -1.36
CA LEU A 501 19.07 16.27 -1.18
C LEU A 501 20.50 16.13 -0.65
N PRO A 502 20.71 16.22 0.66
CA PRO A 502 22.00 15.95 1.28
C PRO A 502 22.35 14.47 1.16
N GLY A 503 23.62 14.17 0.96
CA GLY A 503 24.12 12.82 0.93
C GLY A 503 25.60 12.77 0.56
N ASN A 504 25.98 11.77 -0.24
CA ASN A 504 27.35 11.67 -0.69
C ASN A 504 27.48 11.08 -2.11
N TYR A 505 28.63 11.39 -2.70
CA TYR A 505 29.06 10.94 -4.00
C TYR A 505 30.27 9.99 -3.87
N LYS A 506 30.17 8.82 -4.50
CA LYS A 506 31.23 7.82 -4.56
C LYS A 506 32.51 8.38 -5.17
N GLY A 507 33.52 8.58 -4.33
CA GLY A 507 34.83 9.12 -4.74
C GLY A 507 34.92 10.64 -4.79
N LYS A 508 33.82 11.37 -4.50
CA LYS A 508 33.82 12.82 -4.34
C LYS A 508 33.46 13.27 -2.91
N GLY A 509 32.90 12.42 -2.07
CA GLY A 509 32.60 12.78 -0.67
C GLY A 509 31.22 13.41 -0.53
N ALA A 510 31.02 14.27 0.46
CA ALA A 510 29.71 14.78 0.81
C ALA A 510 29.17 15.80 -0.21
N ILE A 511 27.87 15.76 -0.46
CA ILE A 511 27.21 16.65 -1.43
C ILE A 511 25.84 17.12 -0.92
N LEU A 512 25.50 18.36 -1.26
CA LEU A 512 24.14 18.88 -1.21
C LEU A 512 23.63 18.99 -2.65
N SER A 513 22.82 18.03 -3.07
CA SER A 513 22.18 18.09 -4.39
C SER A 513 20.90 18.91 -4.34
N TYR A 514 20.53 19.55 -5.44
CA TYR A 514 19.29 20.31 -5.53
C TYR A 514 18.71 20.32 -6.94
N MET A 515 17.40 20.47 -7.02
CA MET A 515 16.67 20.54 -8.29
C MET A 515 15.42 21.42 -8.14
N THR A 516 15.07 22.12 -9.21
CA THR A 516 13.83 22.90 -9.28
C THR A 516 12.62 21.98 -9.41
N ILE A 517 11.54 22.33 -8.70
CA ILE A 517 10.20 21.79 -8.88
C ILE A 517 9.46 22.75 -9.82
N ASN A 518 8.99 22.23 -10.95
CA ASN A 518 8.26 23.00 -11.96
C ASN A 518 6.83 23.32 -11.50
N GLU A 519 6.15 24.16 -12.26
CA GLU A 519 4.73 24.50 -12.02
C GLU A 519 3.80 23.28 -12.07
N ASP A 520 4.15 22.23 -12.83
CA ASP A 520 3.41 20.96 -12.87
C ASP A 520 3.77 20.00 -11.72
N HIS A 521 4.48 20.51 -10.69
CA HIS A 521 4.99 19.79 -9.52
C HIS A 521 6.07 18.74 -9.82
N MET A 522 6.46 18.57 -11.08
CA MET A 522 7.50 17.62 -11.47
C MET A 522 8.90 18.22 -11.31
N LEU A 523 9.90 17.36 -11.22
CA LEU A 523 11.29 17.74 -11.12
C LEU A 523 11.86 18.13 -12.50
N ALA A 524 12.57 19.25 -12.54
CA ALA A 524 13.19 19.81 -13.74
C ALA A 524 14.31 18.91 -14.27
N THR A 525 14.08 18.23 -15.39
CA THR A 525 15.02 17.24 -15.97
C THR A 525 15.79 17.74 -17.19
N GLU A 526 15.50 18.95 -17.66
CA GLU A 526 16.11 19.56 -18.83
C GLU A 526 16.51 20.99 -18.50
N SER A 527 17.61 21.46 -19.11
CA SER A 527 17.98 22.87 -19.03
C SER A 527 17.00 23.74 -19.82
N LYS A 528 16.38 24.74 -19.18
CA LYS A 528 15.43 25.66 -19.81
C LYS A 528 15.72 27.10 -19.43
N GLU A 529 15.72 27.99 -20.42
CA GLU A 529 15.70 29.43 -20.20
C GLU A 529 14.27 29.87 -19.86
N ILE A 530 14.14 30.58 -18.75
CA ILE A 530 12.89 31.20 -18.31
C ILE A 530 13.14 32.70 -18.26
N THR A 531 12.41 33.43 -19.10
CA THR A 531 12.37 34.88 -19.05
C THR A 531 11.52 35.29 -17.85
N THR A 532 12.13 35.95 -16.88
CA THR A 532 11.42 36.44 -15.69
C THR A 532 10.73 37.78 -15.99
N SER A 533 9.78 38.16 -15.13
CA SER A 533 9.16 39.50 -15.16
C SER A 533 10.09 40.60 -14.63
N ASP A 534 11.18 40.23 -13.97
CA ASP A 534 12.19 41.16 -13.50
C ASP A 534 13.09 41.59 -14.66
N VAL A 535 13.56 42.84 -14.62
CA VAL A 535 14.46 43.40 -15.63
C VAL A 535 15.83 43.70 -15.03
N ASP A 536 16.88 43.52 -15.82
CA ASP A 536 18.24 43.90 -15.45
C ASP A 536 18.37 45.42 -15.33
N LYS A 537 19.56 45.88 -14.93
CA LYS A 537 19.89 47.31 -14.79
C LYS A 537 19.68 48.12 -16.09
N ASP A 538 19.60 47.45 -17.24
CA ASP A 538 19.46 48.04 -18.57
C ASP A 538 18.02 47.90 -19.10
N GLY A 539 17.09 47.37 -18.30
CA GLY A 539 15.67 47.23 -18.62
C GLY A 539 15.32 45.98 -19.45
N ASN A 540 16.27 45.05 -19.64
CA ASN A 540 16.00 43.80 -20.35
C ASN A 540 15.47 42.73 -19.38
N PRO A 541 14.49 41.90 -19.78
CA PRO A 541 14.05 40.79 -18.95
C PRO A 541 15.21 39.90 -18.52
N ILE A 542 15.33 39.64 -17.22
CA ILE A 542 16.35 38.74 -16.68
C ILE A 542 15.99 37.32 -17.14
N VAL A 543 16.91 36.70 -17.88
CA VAL A 543 16.81 35.30 -18.28
C VAL A 543 17.42 34.43 -17.19
N LYS A 544 16.62 33.51 -16.65
CA LYS A 544 17.08 32.53 -15.68
C LYS A 544 17.18 31.16 -16.33
N ILE A 545 18.32 30.50 -16.18
CA ILE A 545 18.51 29.12 -16.62
C ILE A 545 18.10 28.20 -15.48
N VAL A 546 17.07 27.38 -15.69
CA VAL A 546 16.75 26.23 -14.84
C VAL A 546 17.55 25.07 -15.36
N GLU A 547 18.53 24.60 -14.59
CA GLU A 547 19.30 23.39 -14.89
C GLU A 547 18.73 22.18 -14.13
N PRO A 548 18.99 20.95 -14.60
CA PRO A 548 18.60 19.71 -13.94
C PRO A 548 19.37 19.47 -12.62
N LEU A 549 19.63 18.22 -12.20
CA LEU A 549 20.28 17.96 -10.91
C LEU A 549 21.62 18.66 -10.83
N GLN A 550 21.72 19.57 -9.87
CA GLN A 550 22.94 20.26 -9.49
C GLN A 550 23.36 19.77 -8.11
N TYR A 551 24.63 20.01 -7.75
CA TYR A 551 25.09 19.79 -6.39
C TYR A 551 26.22 20.75 -6.05
N THR A 552 26.28 21.14 -4.78
CA THR A 552 27.50 21.69 -4.18
C THR A 552 28.23 20.56 -3.45
N GLN A 553 29.56 20.62 -3.45
CA GLN A 553 30.40 19.60 -2.85
C GLN A 553 31.04 20.16 -1.59
N LEU A 554 30.81 19.48 -0.47
CA LEU A 554 31.52 19.78 0.77
C LEU A 554 32.85 19.03 0.77
N HIS A 555 33.95 19.78 0.75
CA HIS A 555 35.32 19.28 0.62
C HIS A 555 35.57 18.53 -0.70
N PRO A 556 36.16 19.17 -1.73
CA PRO A 556 36.55 18.45 -2.94
C PRO A 556 37.45 17.27 -2.58
N ALA A 557 37.28 16.11 -3.23
CA ALA A 557 38.06 14.90 -2.99
C ALA A 557 39.53 15.03 -3.44
N THR A 558 40.25 15.98 -2.86
CA THR A 558 41.70 16.10 -2.91
C THR A 558 42.34 14.96 -2.11
N GLU A 559 43.66 14.79 -2.22
CA GLU A 559 44.40 13.78 -1.43
C GLU A 559 44.13 13.88 0.07
N GLU A 560 43.80 15.09 0.57
CA GLU A 560 43.48 15.34 1.97
C GLU A 560 42.15 14.71 2.43
N TYR A 561 41.14 14.67 1.56
CA TYR A 561 39.76 14.25 1.93
C TYR A 561 39.38 12.87 1.40
N LYS A 562 40.18 12.32 0.47
CA LYS A 562 39.94 11.02 -0.15
C LYS A 562 39.91 9.90 0.90
N GLY A 563 38.80 9.15 0.96
CA GLY A 563 38.64 7.99 1.85
C GLY A 563 38.21 8.31 3.29
N LYS A 564 38.01 9.60 3.64
CA LYS A 564 37.58 10.03 4.99
C LYS A 564 36.07 9.91 5.27
N LYS A 565 35.30 9.32 4.34
CA LYS A 565 33.85 9.00 4.47
C LYS A 565 32.96 10.19 4.92
N TYR A 566 33.23 11.38 4.40
CA TYR A 566 32.37 12.54 4.62
C TYR A 566 30.98 12.32 4.05
N ASP A 567 29.98 12.76 4.82
CA ASP A 567 28.57 12.61 4.48
C ASP A 567 27.74 13.78 5.00
N GLU A 568 26.77 14.22 4.20
CA GLU A 568 25.72 15.16 4.58
C GLU A 568 24.45 14.38 4.94
N ASN A 569 23.84 14.70 6.09
CA ASN A 569 22.81 13.85 6.68
C ASN A 569 21.40 14.42 6.52
N CYS A 570 21.21 15.72 6.75
CA CYS A 570 19.90 16.37 6.83
C CYS A 570 20.01 17.85 6.43
N VAL A 571 18.93 18.42 5.91
CA VAL A 571 18.86 19.85 5.55
C VAL A 571 17.51 20.42 5.95
N VAL A 572 17.51 21.66 6.44
CA VAL A 572 16.31 22.46 6.71
C VAL A 572 16.42 23.85 6.07
N TYR A 573 15.28 24.46 5.77
CA TYR A 573 15.21 25.83 5.23
C TYR A 573 14.71 26.81 6.30
N ASN A 574 15.56 27.77 6.67
CA ASN A 574 15.16 28.89 7.49
C ASN A 574 14.66 30.04 6.62
N LYS A 575 13.34 30.08 6.42
CA LYS A 575 12.65 31.14 5.67
C LYS A 575 12.97 32.55 6.18
N LYS A 576 13.23 32.72 7.49
CA LYS A 576 13.48 34.04 8.07
C LYS A 576 14.78 34.67 7.58
N LYS A 577 15.80 33.83 7.35
CA LYS A 577 17.15 34.23 6.93
C LYS A 577 17.43 33.92 5.46
N ASN A 578 16.53 33.19 4.79
CA ASN A 578 16.74 32.64 3.45
C ASN A 578 17.93 31.67 3.40
N HIS A 579 18.17 30.93 4.48
CA HIS A 579 19.33 30.04 4.60
C HIS A 579 18.91 28.56 4.58
N LEU A 580 19.75 27.73 3.97
CA LEU A 580 19.74 26.28 4.12
C LEU A 580 20.75 25.91 5.20
N ILE A 581 20.32 25.14 6.19
CA ILE A 581 21.19 24.65 7.27
C ILE A 581 21.35 23.15 7.07
N VAL A 582 22.58 22.73 6.77
CA VAL A 582 22.92 21.36 6.43
C VAL A 582 23.68 20.70 7.57
N ALA A 583 23.17 19.57 8.05
CA ALA A 583 23.84 18.71 9.04
C ALA A 583 24.89 17.85 8.33
N THR A 584 26.12 17.87 8.84
CA THR A 584 27.28 17.21 8.22
C THR A 584 28.02 16.32 9.21
N THR A 585 29.03 15.62 8.71
CA THR A 585 29.99 14.85 9.53
C THR A 585 30.83 15.74 10.47
N GLU A 586 30.99 17.03 10.18
CA GLU A 586 31.84 17.94 10.97
C GLU A 586 31.06 18.96 11.81
N GLY A 587 29.74 19.03 11.67
CA GLY A 587 28.95 20.10 12.25
C GLY A 587 27.86 20.58 11.29
N TYR A 588 27.68 21.89 11.17
CA TYR A 588 26.72 22.50 10.24
C TYR A 588 27.43 23.28 9.14
N VAL A 589 26.80 23.34 7.98
CA VAL A 589 27.15 24.26 6.91
C VAL A 589 25.89 25.02 6.51
N VAL A 590 26.01 26.34 6.41
CA VAL A 590 24.90 27.23 6.10
C VAL A 590 25.12 27.78 4.70
N TYR A 591 24.11 27.66 3.83
CA TYR A 591 24.12 28.21 2.48
C TYR A 591 23.02 29.25 2.32
N ASP A 592 23.27 30.28 1.51
CA ASP A 592 22.19 31.12 1.00
C ASP A 592 21.33 30.28 0.03
N ALA A 593 20.02 30.24 0.25
CA ALA A 593 19.15 29.31 -0.46
C ALA A 593 18.95 29.65 -1.95
N ASN A 594 19.20 30.90 -2.36
CA ASN A 594 19.04 31.33 -3.74
C ASN A 594 20.33 31.11 -4.54
N THR A 595 21.48 31.46 -3.95
CA THR A 595 22.77 31.47 -4.64
C THR A 595 23.60 30.21 -4.40
N MET A 596 23.26 29.41 -3.39
CA MET A 596 24.04 28.25 -2.94
C MET A 596 25.46 28.58 -2.48
N ASN A 597 25.74 29.86 -2.19
CA ASN A 597 27.00 30.28 -1.60
C ASN A 597 27.04 29.91 -0.12
N GLU A 598 28.20 29.43 0.34
CA GLU A 598 28.44 29.18 1.76
C GLU A 598 28.41 30.50 2.53
N VAL A 599 27.60 30.53 3.59
CA VAL A 599 27.44 31.66 4.51
C VAL A 599 28.28 31.43 5.77
N ASP A 600 28.23 30.22 6.33
CA ASP A 600 28.94 29.87 7.55
C ASP A 600 29.22 28.37 7.65
N LYS A 601 30.27 28.02 8.40
CA LYS A 601 30.66 26.65 8.72
C LYS A 601 30.94 26.51 10.20
N ILE A 602 30.13 25.69 10.87
CA ILE A 602 30.08 25.57 12.32
C ILE A 602 30.53 24.17 12.73
N GLU A 603 31.70 24.05 13.36
CA GLU A 603 32.22 22.74 13.79
C GLU A 603 31.58 22.21 15.08
N ARG A 604 31.38 20.90 15.14
CA ARG A 604 30.93 20.18 16.34
C ARG A 604 31.84 19.00 16.67
N PRO A 605 31.85 18.54 17.95
CA PRO A 605 32.69 17.42 18.40
C PRO A 605 32.50 16.14 17.60
N GLY A 606 31.30 15.91 17.05
CA GLY A 606 30.94 14.75 16.24
C GLY A 606 29.90 15.07 15.17
N LYS A 607 29.49 14.04 14.43
CA LYS A 607 28.52 14.14 13.33
C LYS A 607 27.19 14.71 13.82
N VAL A 608 26.66 15.71 13.13
CA VAL A 608 25.27 16.17 13.31
C VAL A 608 24.36 15.19 12.58
N LYS A 609 23.53 14.46 13.31
CA LYS A 609 22.66 13.40 12.78
C LYS A 609 21.43 13.96 12.09
N HIS A 610 20.79 14.96 12.70
CA HIS A 610 19.56 15.55 12.19
C HIS A 610 19.40 16.99 12.68
N VAL A 611 18.66 17.80 11.93
CA VAL A 611 18.29 19.17 12.27
C VAL A 611 16.82 19.41 11.94
N ALA A 612 16.11 20.11 12.82
CA ALA A 612 14.70 20.43 12.68
C ALA A 612 14.43 21.91 13.01
N ILE A 613 13.38 22.48 12.43
CA ILE A 613 12.89 23.82 12.78
C ILE A 613 11.47 23.71 13.32
N GLY A 614 11.23 24.29 14.49
CA GLY A 614 9.90 24.35 15.10
C GLY A 614 9.87 25.30 16.29
N ASN A 615 8.70 25.89 16.58
CA ASN A 615 8.52 26.85 17.69
C ASN A 615 9.53 28.01 17.71
N GLY A 616 9.94 28.49 16.53
CA GLY A 616 10.92 29.57 16.40
C GLY A 616 12.35 29.18 16.79
N LYS A 617 12.64 27.88 16.87
CA LYS A 617 13.97 27.32 17.16
C LYS A 617 14.47 26.45 16.01
N ILE A 618 15.78 26.42 15.84
CA ILE A 618 16.50 25.38 15.11
C ILE A 618 17.03 24.42 16.17
N VAL A 619 16.76 23.13 16.02
CA VAL A 619 17.20 22.10 16.96
C VAL A 619 18.04 21.07 16.21
N GLY A 620 19.29 20.91 16.63
CA GLY A 620 20.20 19.91 16.09
C GLY A 620 20.54 18.83 17.10
N LEU A 621 20.82 17.62 16.60
CA LEU A 621 21.32 16.49 17.38
C LEU A 621 22.68 16.09 16.85
N TYR A 622 23.72 16.14 17.68
CA TYR A 622 25.08 15.74 17.29
C TYR A 622 25.72 14.76 18.27
N LEU A 623 26.58 13.90 17.73
CA LEU A 623 27.38 12.95 18.51
C LEU A 623 28.50 13.69 19.25
N ASN A 624 28.82 13.25 20.47
CA ASN A 624 29.82 13.92 21.31
C ASN A 624 31.28 13.64 20.89
N ASP A 625 31.51 12.71 19.97
CA ASP A 625 32.81 12.43 19.37
C ASP A 625 32.67 11.87 17.93
N LYS A 626 33.80 11.70 17.23
CA LYS A 626 33.89 11.25 15.81
C LYS A 626 34.41 9.83 15.66
N ASN A 627 34.97 9.23 16.71
CA ASN A 627 35.83 8.05 16.59
C ASN A 627 35.18 6.85 17.27
N HIS A 628 34.22 6.27 16.57
CA HIS A 628 33.42 5.14 17.03
C HIS A 628 33.05 4.22 15.86
N SER A 629 32.78 2.95 16.18
CA SER A 629 32.16 2.01 15.23
C SER A 629 30.65 2.28 15.14
N SER A 630 29.98 1.83 14.09
CA SER A 630 28.53 2.05 13.90
C SER A 630 27.67 1.45 15.02
N ASP A 631 28.08 0.32 15.58
CA ASP A 631 27.35 -0.42 16.62
C ASP A 631 27.56 0.13 18.04
N ASP A 632 28.54 1.02 18.22
CA ASP A 632 28.88 1.57 19.53
C ASP A 632 27.75 2.46 20.06
N GLU A 633 27.60 2.49 21.38
CA GLU A 633 26.77 3.51 22.01
C GLU A 633 27.58 4.80 22.13
N VAL A 634 27.06 5.88 21.52
CA VAL A 634 27.75 7.18 21.50
C VAL A 634 26.87 8.20 22.19
N GLY A 635 27.42 8.95 23.14
CA GLY A 635 26.70 10.05 23.78
C GLY A 635 26.32 11.13 22.75
N ALA A 636 25.15 11.74 22.89
CA ALA A 636 24.68 12.79 22.00
C ALA A 636 24.28 14.07 22.75
N THR A 637 24.38 15.20 22.07
CA THR A 637 23.96 16.51 22.56
C THR A 637 22.87 17.09 21.66
N ILE A 638 21.84 17.62 22.30
CA ILE A 638 20.80 18.42 21.67
C ILE A 638 21.23 19.88 21.78
N GLU A 639 21.14 20.59 20.66
CA GLU A 639 21.46 22.00 20.54
C GLU A 639 20.25 22.77 20.07
N VAL A 640 19.87 23.80 20.84
CA VAL A 640 18.71 24.67 20.60
C VAL A 640 19.21 26.07 20.26
N ILE A 641 18.98 26.47 19.02
CA ILE A 641 19.41 27.75 18.44
C ILE A 641 18.17 28.60 18.17
N ASN A 642 18.28 29.90 18.38
CA ASN A 642 17.21 30.82 17.98
C ASN A 642 17.18 30.94 16.44
N ARG A 643 16.04 30.64 15.85
CA ARG A 643 15.87 30.66 14.38
C ARG A 643 16.09 32.07 13.81
N ASP A 644 15.74 33.10 14.56
CA ASP A 644 15.67 34.46 14.01
C ASP A 644 17.04 35.15 13.95
N ASP A 645 17.99 34.77 14.80
CA ASP A 645 19.37 35.29 14.77
C ASP A 645 20.35 34.30 14.14
N GLU A 646 20.10 32.99 14.23
CA GLU A 646 21.02 31.90 13.87
C GLU A 646 22.33 31.95 14.67
N ASP A 647 22.27 32.32 15.96
CA ASP A 647 23.45 32.36 16.82
C ASP A 647 23.83 30.94 17.32
N PHE A 648 24.62 30.23 16.51
CA PHE A 648 25.17 28.91 16.84
C PHE A 648 26.21 28.93 17.97
N GLU A 649 26.85 30.08 18.21
CA GLU A 649 27.87 30.22 19.24
C GLU A 649 27.23 30.30 20.64
N ASN A 650 26.19 31.12 20.79
CA ASN A 650 25.46 31.31 22.05
C ASN A 650 24.22 30.41 22.19
N SER A 651 24.16 29.30 21.43
CA SER A 651 23.06 28.33 21.50
C SER A 651 23.00 27.61 22.85
N THR A 652 21.80 27.14 23.22
CA THR A 652 21.60 26.28 24.41
C THR A 652 21.94 24.84 24.06
N LYS A 653 22.78 24.17 24.85
CA LYS A 653 23.25 22.80 24.60
C LYS A 653 23.05 21.93 25.83
N PHE A 654 22.50 20.73 25.66
CA PHE A 654 22.34 19.76 26.74
C PHE A 654 22.48 18.32 26.25
N LYS A 655 23.01 17.45 27.10
CA LYS A 655 23.19 16.03 26.78
C LYS A 655 21.83 15.32 26.81
N THR A 656 21.68 14.35 25.91
CA THR A 656 20.61 13.34 25.97
C THR A 656 20.76 12.48 27.24
N THR A 657 19.65 11.96 27.78
CA THR A 657 19.67 11.10 28.97
C THR A 657 20.38 9.77 28.71
N VAL A 658 20.24 9.25 27.49
CA VAL A 658 20.90 8.03 27.00
C VAL A 658 21.68 8.33 25.72
N GLY A 659 22.65 7.48 25.36
CA GLY A 659 23.37 7.61 24.10
C GLY A 659 22.51 7.27 22.88
N ILE A 660 23.15 7.11 21.72
CA ILE A 660 22.53 6.57 20.51
C ILE A 660 23.15 5.20 20.23
N LYS A 661 22.32 4.16 20.10
CA LYS A 661 22.77 2.78 19.84
C LYS A 661 21.82 1.99 18.94
N PRO A 662 22.30 1.43 17.81
CA PRO A 662 23.55 1.78 17.14
C PRO A 662 23.52 3.26 16.69
N ASN A 663 24.69 3.86 16.52
CA ASN A 663 24.84 5.28 16.20
C ASN A 663 24.76 5.61 14.70
N ASP A 664 24.57 4.61 13.85
CA ASP A 664 24.38 4.73 12.41
C ASP A 664 22.91 4.88 11.98
N GLY A 665 21.97 4.84 12.93
CA GLY A 665 20.54 5.11 12.69
C GLY A 665 20.26 6.50 12.13
N LYS A 666 19.02 6.76 11.72
CA LYS A 666 18.60 8.06 11.16
C LYS A 666 18.51 9.15 12.23
N ASN A 667 18.01 8.80 13.41
CA ASN A 667 17.92 9.66 14.58
C ASN A 667 17.21 11.00 14.35
N VAL A 668 16.04 10.94 13.68
CA VAL A 668 15.24 12.12 13.38
C VAL A 668 14.84 12.86 14.66
N VAL A 669 14.85 14.18 14.57
CA VAL A 669 14.35 15.12 15.57
C VAL A 669 13.08 15.79 15.06
N SER A 670 12.08 15.94 15.92
CA SER A 670 10.91 16.80 15.69
C SER A 670 10.73 17.81 16.81
N VAL A 671 10.20 18.99 16.48
CA VAL A 671 10.00 20.08 17.46
C VAL A 671 8.56 20.56 17.38
N ARG A 672 7.77 20.33 18.44
CA ARG A 672 6.36 20.74 18.53
C ARG A 672 5.98 21.01 19.97
N ASP A 673 5.12 22.00 20.21
CA ASP A 673 4.62 22.37 21.54
C ASP A 673 5.71 22.65 22.60
N ASN A 674 6.80 23.30 22.19
CA ASN A 674 8.01 23.52 22.98
C ASN A 674 8.68 22.24 23.53
N LEU A 675 8.41 21.10 22.91
CA LEU A 675 9.04 19.82 23.15
C LEU A 675 9.92 19.41 21.97
N ILE A 676 10.95 18.63 22.28
CA ILE A 676 11.94 18.09 21.36
C ILE A 676 11.83 16.57 21.43
N TYR A 677 11.44 15.97 20.32
CA TYR A 677 11.23 14.53 20.17
C TYR A 677 12.44 13.95 19.45
N VAL A 678 13.13 12.99 20.06
CA VAL A 678 14.42 12.49 19.57
C VAL A 678 14.36 10.98 19.43
N CYS A 679 14.53 10.50 18.19
CA CYS A 679 14.70 9.08 17.92
C CYS A 679 16.14 8.64 18.24
N GLN A 680 16.33 7.75 19.21
CA GLN A 680 17.65 7.29 19.68
C GLN A 680 17.96 5.84 19.26
N SER A 681 17.59 5.48 18.02
CA SER A 681 17.81 4.14 17.45
C SER A 681 17.12 3.04 18.27
N GLY A 682 17.84 1.99 18.68
CA GLY A 682 17.27 0.87 19.43
C GLY A 682 16.78 1.25 20.83
N LEU A 683 17.22 2.38 21.37
CA LEU A 683 16.81 2.91 22.67
C LEU A 683 15.40 3.51 22.65
N GLY A 684 14.83 3.81 21.48
CA GLY A 684 13.48 4.31 21.32
C GLY A 684 13.38 5.83 21.17
N LEU A 685 12.22 6.39 21.50
CA LEU A 685 11.93 7.82 21.47
C LEU A 685 12.16 8.43 22.85
N TYR A 686 12.88 9.55 22.92
CA TYR A 686 13.01 10.38 24.13
C TYR A 686 12.49 11.79 23.86
N VAL A 687 11.76 12.37 24.82
CA VAL A 687 11.15 13.69 24.69
C VAL A 687 11.70 14.62 25.76
N TYR A 688 12.20 15.78 25.35
CA TYR A 688 12.81 16.78 26.21
C TYR A 688 12.07 18.11 26.09
N ASN A 689 12.10 18.92 27.14
CA ASN A 689 11.75 20.33 27.01
C ASN A 689 12.95 21.16 26.49
N MET A 690 12.73 22.43 26.18
CA MET A 690 13.76 23.34 25.64
C MET A 690 14.94 23.62 26.59
N LYS A 691 14.88 23.19 27.86
CA LYS A 691 15.96 23.30 28.85
C LYS A 691 16.77 22.01 29.00
N GLY A 692 16.35 20.93 28.35
CA GLY A 692 17.00 19.62 28.41
C GLY A 692 16.52 18.70 29.51
N GLU A 693 15.38 19.00 30.14
CA GLU A 693 14.76 18.08 31.08
C GLU A 693 13.95 17.05 30.30
N GLU A 694 14.25 15.76 30.49
CA GLU A 694 13.44 14.66 29.95
C GLU A 694 12.02 14.74 30.52
N GLN A 695 11.03 14.69 29.64
CA GLN A 695 9.61 14.68 29.99
C GLN A 695 9.08 13.25 30.04
N TRP A 696 9.39 12.44 29.03
CA TRP A 696 9.04 11.04 28.93
C TRP A 696 9.80 10.36 27.78
N HIS A 697 9.77 9.04 27.74
CA HIS A 697 10.33 8.25 26.65
C HIS A 697 9.46 7.01 26.39
N TRP A 698 9.66 6.38 25.24
CA TRP A 698 9.00 5.13 24.87
C TRP A 698 9.92 4.24 24.05
N GLN A 699 9.94 2.94 24.37
CA GLN A 699 10.69 1.91 23.64
C GLN A 699 9.78 0.74 23.32
N MET A 700 9.98 0.12 22.15
CA MET A 700 9.23 -1.10 21.80
C MET A 700 9.39 -2.20 22.87
N PRO A 701 8.33 -2.97 23.17
CA PRO A 701 8.43 -4.10 24.08
C PRO A 701 9.47 -5.13 23.61
N LYS A 702 10.26 -5.67 24.55
CA LYS A 702 11.29 -6.69 24.28
C LYS A 702 12.28 -6.26 23.17
N ALA A 703 12.73 -5.01 23.20
CA ALA A 703 13.58 -4.41 22.16
C ALA A 703 14.88 -5.17 21.87
N TRP A 704 15.43 -5.89 22.85
CA TRP A 704 16.73 -6.57 22.73
C TRP A 704 16.63 -8.02 22.21
N ASN A 705 17.61 -8.44 21.40
CA ASN A 705 17.80 -9.83 20.97
C ASN A 705 19.08 -10.42 21.59
N ASP A 706 18.93 -11.24 22.62
CA ASP A 706 20.05 -11.85 23.34
C ASP A 706 20.95 -12.74 22.45
N LYS A 707 20.37 -13.43 21.47
CA LYS A 707 21.12 -14.36 20.60
C LYS A 707 22.00 -13.63 19.59
N LYS A 708 21.53 -12.48 19.10
CA LYS A 708 22.25 -11.68 18.10
C LYS A 708 23.03 -10.52 18.73
N ASN A 709 22.83 -10.24 20.02
CA ASN A 709 23.44 -9.11 20.73
C ASN A 709 23.18 -7.75 20.06
N VAL A 710 21.95 -7.56 19.54
CA VAL A 710 21.51 -6.34 18.84
C VAL A 710 20.06 -6.01 19.18
N TYR A 711 19.65 -4.76 18.95
CA TYR A 711 18.24 -4.39 18.99
C TYR A 711 17.47 -5.01 17.82
N LYS A 712 16.21 -5.38 18.07
CA LYS A 712 15.32 -6.02 17.09
C LYS A 712 14.83 -5.06 16.02
N ALA A 713 14.72 -3.77 16.35
CA ALA A 713 14.34 -2.69 15.46
C ALA A 713 14.90 -1.35 15.96
N LEU A 714 14.97 -0.36 15.07
CA LEU A 714 15.50 0.97 15.37
C LEU A 714 14.41 2.02 15.23
N CYS A 715 14.26 2.89 16.23
CA CYS A 715 13.49 4.12 16.11
C CYS A 715 14.25 5.08 15.20
N ASN A 716 13.78 5.21 13.96
CA ASN A 716 14.47 5.97 12.91
C ASN A 716 13.90 7.38 12.73
N GLY A 717 12.58 7.46 12.59
CA GLY A 717 11.84 8.67 12.22
C GLY A 717 10.74 8.99 13.21
N CYS A 718 10.46 10.28 13.43
CA CYS A 718 9.27 10.71 14.15
C CYS A 718 8.61 11.91 13.45
N ASP A 719 7.29 12.02 13.64
CA ASP A 719 6.51 13.24 13.37
C ASP A 719 5.45 13.40 14.46
N VAL A 720 4.94 14.61 14.65
CA VAL A 720 4.06 14.94 15.79
C VAL A 720 2.94 15.86 15.32
N ASP A 721 1.70 15.51 15.60
CA ASP A 721 0.54 16.39 15.42
C ASP A 721 0.01 16.90 16.76
N ASP A 722 -1.22 17.42 16.79
CA ASP A 722 -1.81 17.94 18.02
C ASP A 722 -2.10 16.85 19.06
N LYS A 723 -2.37 15.60 18.64
CA LYS A 723 -2.84 14.51 19.49
C LYS A 723 -1.86 13.33 19.61
N TYR A 724 -1.12 13.01 18.56
CA TYR A 724 -0.33 11.79 18.47
C TYR A 724 1.14 12.06 18.13
N VAL A 725 1.98 11.12 18.56
CA VAL A 725 3.37 10.96 18.10
C VAL A 725 3.42 9.76 17.17
N TYR A 726 3.99 9.95 15.99
CA TYR A 726 4.11 8.91 14.96
C TYR A 726 5.57 8.52 14.84
N LEU A 727 5.88 7.24 14.90
CA LEU A 727 7.23 6.71 14.83
C LEU A 727 7.38 5.77 13.63
N ALA A 728 8.41 6.00 12.82
CA ALA A 728 8.97 5.03 11.91
C ALA A 728 10.02 4.20 12.67
N TYR A 729 9.62 3.02 13.12
CA TYR A 729 10.40 2.18 14.04
C TYR A 729 10.99 0.94 13.34
N GLY A 730 11.69 1.13 12.22
CA GLY A 730 12.45 0.08 11.58
C GLY A 730 11.61 -1.16 11.24
N SER A 731 12.13 -2.35 11.50
CA SER A 731 11.41 -3.64 11.34
C SER A 731 10.19 -3.79 12.27
N TYR A 732 10.06 -2.95 13.31
CA TYR A 732 8.87 -2.89 14.14
C TYR A 732 7.74 -2.09 13.46
N GLY A 733 8.03 -1.32 12.40
CA GLY A 733 7.04 -0.66 11.57
C GLY A 733 6.56 0.69 12.12
N LEU A 734 5.34 1.09 11.73
CA LEU A 734 4.69 2.32 12.20
C LEU A 734 4.17 2.13 13.63
N VAL A 735 4.49 3.05 14.53
CA VAL A 735 3.89 3.14 15.87
C VAL A 735 3.23 4.50 16.03
N VAL A 736 2.01 4.52 16.55
CA VAL A 736 1.28 5.73 16.92
C VAL A 736 1.09 5.74 18.43
N LEU A 737 1.59 6.78 19.10
CA LEU A 737 1.45 7.00 20.53
C LEU A 737 0.51 8.16 20.78
N ASP A 738 -0.33 8.06 21.81
CA ASP A 738 -1.09 9.21 22.31
C ASP A 738 -0.16 10.14 23.10
N LYS A 739 -0.16 11.44 22.77
CA LYS A 739 0.78 12.41 23.38
C LYS A 739 0.58 12.63 24.87
N ASN A 740 -0.60 12.34 25.41
CA ASN A 740 -0.94 12.61 26.81
C ASN A 740 -0.77 11.37 27.69
N THR A 741 -1.18 10.22 27.18
CA THR A 741 -1.12 8.95 27.92
C THR A 741 0.17 8.17 27.64
N HIS A 742 0.85 8.49 26.54
CA HIS A 742 2.05 7.80 26.03
C HIS A 742 1.82 6.32 25.69
N GLU A 743 0.56 5.90 25.62
CA GLU A 743 0.20 4.54 25.24
C GLU A 743 0.23 4.36 23.72
N VAL A 744 0.56 3.14 23.30
CA VAL A 744 0.39 2.73 21.89
C VAL A 744 -1.10 2.76 21.57
N VAL A 745 -1.43 3.63 20.62
CA VAL A 745 -2.74 3.77 20.01
C VAL A 745 -2.87 2.74 18.90
N ALA A 746 -1.91 2.73 17.98
CA ALA A 746 -1.88 1.82 16.87
C ALA A 746 -0.45 1.40 16.51
N HIS A 747 -0.33 0.22 15.92
CA HIS A 747 0.94 -0.37 15.51
C HIS A 747 0.73 -1.15 14.21
N ARG A 748 1.63 -0.96 13.25
CA ARG A 748 1.57 -1.66 11.97
C ARG A 748 2.94 -2.08 11.49
N VAL A 749 3.11 -3.37 11.25
CA VAL A 749 4.33 -3.97 10.70
C VAL A 749 4.22 -4.07 9.18
N ALA A 750 5.26 -3.67 8.47
CA ALA A 750 5.45 -3.94 7.04
C ALA A 750 6.59 -4.94 6.82
N SER A 751 6.81 -5.41 5.59
CA SER A 751 7.84 -6.42 5.30
C SER A 751 9.26 -5.85 5.26
N LYS A 752 9.41 -4.52 5.22
CA LYS A 752 10.68 -3.78 5.26
C LYS A 752 10.68 -2.70 6.34
N SER A 753 11.88 -2.19 6.63
CA SER A 753 12.14 -1.22 7.70
C SER A 753 11.42 0.11 7.49
N ALA A 754 10.65 0.59 8.47
CA ALA A 754 10.16 1.96 8.51
C ALA A 754 11.31 2.92 8.81
N ASN A 755 11.57 3.86 7.89
CA ASN A 755 12.74 4.72 7.95
C ASN A 755 12.39 6.19 8.21
N TYR A 756 11.23 6.65 7.73
CA TYR A 756 10.75 8.02 7.92
C TYR A 756 9.23 8.02 8.00
N VAL A 757 8.66 9.00 8.70
CA VAL A 757 7.21 9.21 8.78
C VAL A 757 6.91 10.69 8.65
N LYS A 758 5.81 11.00 7.98
CA LYS A 758 5.27 12.35 7.83
C LYS A 758 3.75 12.30 7.96
N VAL A 759 3.14 13.25 8.66
CA VAL A 759 1.69 13.34 8.82
C VAL A 759 1.16 14.62 8.21
N ARG A 760 0.11 14.49 7.41
CA ARG A 760 -0.59 15.61 6.78
C ARG A 760 -2.02 15.22 6.40
N ASP A 761 -2.97 16.12 6.65
CA ASP A 761 -4.37 16.00 6.23
C ASP A 761 -5.02 14.66 6.66
N ASN A 762 -4.74 14.20 7.89
CA ASN A 762 -5.15 12.91 8.49
C ASN A 762 -4.50 11.65 7.89
N TYR A 763 -3.53 11.80 6.99
CA TYR A 763 -2.77 10.70 6.43
C TYR A 763 -1.40 10.58 7.09
N ILE A 764 -0.98 9.34 7.30
CA ILE A 764 0.32 8.97 7.83
C ILE A 764 1.12 8.35 6.68
N TYR A 765 2.09 9.09 6.18
CA TYR A 765 2.96 8.68 5.09
C TYR A 765 4.22 8.07 5.68
N VAL A 766 4.44 6.78 5.44
CA VAL A 766 5.61 6.07 5.96
C VAL A 766 6.49 5.64 4.81
N ALA A 767 7.74 6.09 4.87
CA ALA A 767 8.80 5.68 3.97
C ALA A 767 9.42 4.38 4.49
N TYR A 768 8.93 3.24 4.00
CA TYR A 768 9.52 1.94 4.24
C TYR A 768 10.66 1.70 3.25
N GLY A 769 11.71 0.99 3.67
CA GLY A 769 12.92 0.73 2.87
C GLY A 769 12.63 0.31 1.42
N ARG A 770 12.52 -1.00 1.16
CA ARG A 770 12.16 -1.51 -0.17
C ARG A 770 10.64 -1.65 -0.38
N ASP A 771 9.86 -1.53 0.69
CA ASP A 771 8.39 -1.46 0.61
C ASP A 771 7.89 -0.06 0.24
N ARG A 772 8.81 0.92 0.16
CA ARG A 772 8.60 2.28 -0.34
C ARG A 772 7.47 2.99 0.42
N LEU A 773 6.65 3.80 -0.25
CA LEU A 773 5.56 4.52 0.40
C LEU A 773 4.43 3.56 0.76
N GLN A 774 4.04 3.61 2.03
CA GLN A 774 2.73 3.16 2.46
C GLN A 774 2.01 4.32 3.16
N VAL A 775 0.72 4.44 2.90
CA VAL A 775 -0.13 5.51 3.46
C VAL A 775 -1.18 4.88 4.35
N TYR A 776 -1.25 5.37 5.59
CA TYR A 776 -2.23 4.94 6.58
C TYR A 776 -3.13 6.09 7.00
N ASN A 777 -4.29 5.76 7.57
CA ASN A 777 -5.04 6.67 8.45
C ASN A 777 -5.22 5.97 9.79
N LEU A 778 -5.56 6.76 10.80
CA LEU A 778 -6.13 6.22 12.02
C LEU A 778 -7.64 6.07 11.80
N SER A 779 -8.13 4.83 11.84
CA SER A 779 -9.54 4.52 11.68
C SER A 779 -10.28 4.75 12.99
N THR A 780 -10.35 6.01 13.43
CA THR A 780 -11.35 6.37 14.42
C THR A 780 -12.70 6.50 13.73
N GLY A 781 -13.69 5.73 14.18
CA GLY A 781 -15.06 6.26 14.12
C GLY A 781 -15.03 7.69 14.68
N ALA A 782 -15.45 8.66 13.87
CA ALA A 782 -15.34 10.10 14.09
C ALA A 782 -13.94 10.74 13.84
N HIS A 783 -13.54 10.80 12.57
CA HIS A 783 -12.94 12.04 12.04
C HIS A 783 -13.90 12.64 11.00
N THR A 784 -15.04 13.14 11.49
CA THR A 784 -15.83 14.10 10.71
C THR A 784 -15.01 15.38 10.60
N GLU A 785 -14.77 15.80 9.36
CA GLU A 785 -14.58 17.17 8.91
C GLU A 785 -14.53 18.22 10.02
N THR A 786 -13.32 18.63 10.42
CA THR A 786 -12.96 19.94 10.99
C THR A 786 -11.57 19.78 11.60
N ASN A 787 -10.52 20.31 10.95
CA ASN A 787 -9.40 21.00 11.62
C ASN A 787 -8.18 21.32 10.73
N TYR A 788 -8.12 20.93 9.45
CA TYR A 788 -6.98 21.33 8.60
C TYR A 788 -7.20 22.62 7.78
N GLN A 789 -8.33 23.32 7.96
CA GLN A 789 -8.52 24.68 7.44
C GLN A 789 -8.17 25.70 8.51
N LYS A 790 -6.87 25.88 8.82
CA LYS A 790 -6.29 27.11 9.40
C LYS A 790 -4.76 27.01 9.51
N LYS A 791 -4.05 27.26 8.41
CA LYS A 791 -3.11 28.38 8.25
C LYS A 791 -2.50 28.39 6.86
#